data_AF-A0A3D2PSP5-F1
#
_entry.id   AF-A0A3D2PSP5-F1
#
_cell.length_a   1.000
_cell.length_b   1.000
_cell.length_c   1.000
_cell.angle_alpha   90.00
_cell.angle_beta   90.00
_cell.angle_gamma   90.00
#
_symmetry.space_group_name_H-M   'P 1'
#
loop_
_entity.id
_entity.type
_entity.pdbx_description
1 polymer ?
#
loop_
_entity_poly.entity_id
_entity_poly.type
_entity_poly.pdbx_seq_one_letter_code
_entity_poly.pdbx_strand_id
1 'polypeptide(L)'
;CDVHFLDPEDEVYRRIILAGKGFKDADEQAPLYLRTTEEMLEEFSYLGSEKAKEVVIDNTNKIADMCERISPVRPDKCPPVIENSDQMLRDICYNKAHEMYGEDLPEIVSERLERELKSIIGNGYAVMYIIAQKLVWKSNEDGYLVGSRGSVGSSFAATMSGITEVNPLAPHYYCAHCHYSDFDSPEVKEYGGQSGCDMPDKRCPNCGKPLVKAGFDIPFETFLGFKGNKEPDIDLNFSGDYQSKSHKYTEVIFGAGQTFRAGTIGTLADKTAFGYVKNYYEEHGVHKRNCEIDRIVQGCVGIHRTTGQHPGGIVVLPVGEEIYSFTPIQHPANDMTTDIITTHFEYHSIDHNLLKLDILGHDDPTMIRMLEDLTGINAQKIPLDDKSVMSLFKNTSALSITPDMLTNCTLGALGIPEFGTDFAMQMLIDADPQSFSHLIRIAGLSHGTDVWLGNAQTLIEEGKATISTAICTRDDIMIYLISMGLDSEESFTIMESVRKGKGLKPEWEEEMTAHGVPDWYIWSCKKIKYMFPKAHAAAYVMMAWRIAYCKVFYPLAYYAAYFSIRATGFSYELMCQGKDKLNYFMRDYEKRKDSLSKKEQDTYKDMRIVQEMYARGYEFWTIDLYKAQASRFQIIDGKLMPALSTIDGLGEKAAEAVVEAAKDGPFLSKDDFRQRTKVSKTVIDLMGDLGLFGDLPESNQLSLFDF
;
A
#
# COMPACT_ATOMS: atom_id res chain seq x y z
N CYS A 1 21.68 13.08 38.50
CA CYS A 1 22.28 12.39 37.33
C CYS A 1 21.66 12.84 36.01
N ASP A 2 20.38 13.23 35.91
CA ASP A 2 19.75 13.75 34.66
C ASP A 2 20.11 12.89 33.44
N VAL A 3 19.79 11.60 33.56
CA VAL A 3 20.35 10.54 32.71
C VAL A 3 19.84 10.66 31.28
N HIS A 4 20.75 10.58 30.31
CA HIS A 4 20.46 10.60 28.88
C HIS A 4 21.08 9.43 28.09
N PHE A 5 21.98 8.67 28.71
CA PHE A 5 22.63 7.49 28.14
C PHE A 5 23.11 6.56 29.25
N LEU A 6 23.46 5.31 28.92
CA LEU A 6 23.73 4.28 29.92
C LEU A 6 25.12 4.43 30.53
N ASP A 7 26.15 4.34 29.70
CA ASP A 7 27.54 4.30 30.12
C ASP A 7 28.29 5.61 29.76
N PRO A 8 29.36 6.00 30.46
CA PRO A 8 30.10 7.24 30.17
C PRO A 8 30.55 7.39 28.71
N GLU A 9 30.94 6.30 28.06
CA GLU A 9 31.38 6.24 26.66
C GLU A 9 30.27 6.50 25.62
N ASP A 10 29.00 6.36 26.01
CA ASP A 10 27.85 6.58 25.12
C ASP A 10 27.59 8.07 24.83
N GLU A 11 28.31 8.98 25.51
CA GLU A 11 28.23 10.43 25.28
C GLU A 11 28.41 10.80 23.80
N VAL A 12 29.25 10.03 23.09
CA VAL A 12 29.58 10.26 21.68
C VAL A 12 28.33 10.25 20.79
N TYR A 13 27.34 9.41 21.08
CA TYR A 13 26.11 9.34 20.29
C TYR A 13 25.30 10.62 20.47
N ARG A 14 25.14 11.09 21.73
CA ARG A 14 24.43 12.33 22.04
C ARG A 14 25.10 13.54 21.39
N ARG A 15 26.42 13.66 21.53
CA ARG A 15 27.21 14.76 20.93
C ARG A 15 26.97 14.86 19.44
N ILE A 16 27.10 13.76 18.72
CA ILE A 16 26.91 13.73 17.25
C ILE A 16 25.47 14.12 16.86
N ILE A 17 24.47 13.67 17.62
CA ILE A 17 23.07 13.99 17.34
C ILE A 17 22.78 15.47 17.60
N LEU A 18 23.33 16.05 18.68
CA LEU A 18 23.20 17.47 18.97
C LEU A 18 23.89 18.31 17.88
N ALA A 19 25.09 17.94 17.46
CA ALA A 19 25.81 18.60 16.37
C ALA A 19 25.01 18.53 15.05
N GLY A 20 24.47 17.36 14.71
CA GLY A 20 23.62 17.17 13.53
C GLY A 20 22.30 17.97 13.56
N LYS A 21 21.85 18.40 14.74
CA LYS A 21 20.73 19.33 14.94
C LYS A 21 21.15 20.81 14.97
N GLY A 22 22.44 21.11 14.87
CA GLY A 22 22.99 22.47 14.86
C GLY A 22 23.21 23.08 16.24
N PHE A 23 23.27 22.27 17.31
CA PHE A 23 23.64 22.76 18.64
C PHE A 23 25.12 23.11 18.69
N LYS A 24 25.44 24.34 19.14
CA LYS A 24 26.81 24.86 19.16
C LYS A 24 27.66 24.32 20.31
N ASP A 25 27.00 23.85 21.36
CA ASP A 25 27.57 23.30 22.59
C ASP A 25 27.58 21.77 22.58
N ALA A 26 27.42 21.15 21.40
CA ALA A 26 27.34 19.70 21.26
C ALA A 26 28.57 18.97 21.84
N ASP A 27 29.76 19.56 21.73
CA ASP A 27 31.01 19.02 22.28
C ASP A 27 31.24 19.33 23.76
N GLU A 28 30.45 20.23 24.35
CA GLU A 28 30.59 20.73 25.72
C GLU A 28 29.44 20.23 26.61
N GLN A 29 29.13 18.94 26.55
CA GLN A 29 28.04 18.34 27.32
C GLN A 29 28.52 17.79 28.66
N ALA A 30 27.66 17.88 29.68
CA ALA A 30 27.89 17.24 30.97
C ALA A 30 27.86 15.70 30.85
N PRO A 31 28.56 14.95 31.73
CA PRO A 31 28.53 13.50 31.74
C PRO A 31 27.20 12.99 32.37
N LEU A 32 26.16 12.93 31.54
CA LEU A 32 24.78 12.59 31.89
C LEU A 32 24.47 11.08 31.76
N TYR A 33 25.39 10.23 32.22
CA TYR A 33 25.22 8.77 32.20
C TYR A 33 24.48 8.25 33.45
N LEU A 34 24.03 6.99 33.42
CA LEU A 34 23.37 6.35 34.55
C LEU A 34 24.39 5.99 35.63
N ARG A 35 24.60 6.91 36.58
CA ARG A 35 25.48 6.67 37.73
C ARG A 35 24.95 5.59 38.65
N THR A 36 25.87 4.80 39.18
CA THR A 36 25.64 3.90 40.31
C THR A 36 25.42 4.70 41.60
N THR A 37 24.81 4.05 42.60
CA THR A 37 24.64 4.65 43.93
C THR A 37 25.98 5.05 44.56
N GLU A 38 27.04 4.26 44.35
CA GLU A 38 28.39 4.55 44.86
C GLU A 38 28.98 5.81 44.21
N GLU A 39 28.91 5.93 42.89
CA GLU A 39 29.33 7.15 42.17
C GLU A 39 28.54 8.38 42.61
N MET A 40 27.23 8.24 42.83
CA MET A 40 26.40 9.32 43.34
C MET A 40 26.78 9.71 44.78
N LEU A 41 27.09 8.75 45.66
CA LEU A 41 27.56 9.06 47.02
C LEU A 41 28.89 9.82 47.01
N GLU A 42 29.80 9.43 46.11
CA GLU A 42 31.08 10.12 45.94
C GLU A 42 30.88 11.54 45.39
N GLU A 43 30.01 11.73 44.40
CA GLU A 43 29.66 13.04 43.83
C GLU A 43 29.09 14.00 44.89
N PHE A 44 28.31 13.47 45.84
CA PHE A 44 27.71 14.24 46.95
C PHE A 44 28.54 14.22 48.25
N SER A 45 29.76 13.68 48.23
CA SER A 45 30.62 13.54 49.43
C SER A 45 30.91 14.87 50.15
N TYR A 46 30.89 15.98 49.42
CA TYR A 46 31.08 17.34 49.95
C TYR A 46 30.02 17.77 50.98
N LEU A 47 28.87 17.08 51.04
CA LEU A 47 27.82 17.30 52.04
C LEU A 47 28.08 16.60 53.38
N GLY A 48 29.08 15.71 53.44
CA GLY A 48 29.31 14.80 54.56
C GLY A 48 28.51 13.49 54.42
N SER A 49 29.03 12.41 55.01
CA SER A 49 28.53 11.04 54.80
C SER A 49 27.06 10.84 55.16
N GLU A 50 26.60 11.42 56.28
CA GLU A 50 25.21 11.33 56.70
C GLU A 50 24.26 12.01 55.70
N LYS A 51 24.58 13.25 55.30
CA LYS A 51 23.73 14.02 54.38
C LYS A 51 23.79 13.45 52.96
N ALA A 52 24.95 12.97 52.50
CA ALA A 52 25.09 12.29 51.21
C ALA A 52 24.21 11.04 51.14
N LYS A 53 24.23 10.18 52.17
CA LYS A 53 23.35 9.01 52.27
C LYS A 53 21.87 9.42 52.28
N GLU A 54 21.52 10.44 53.05
CA GLU A 54 20.15 10.95 53.14
C GLU A 54 19.60 11.36 51.77
N VAL A 55 20.35 12.13 50.98
CA VAL A 55 19.86 12.66 49.69
C VAL A 55 19.97 11.67 48.53
N VAL A 56 20.96 10.77 48.54
CA VAL A 56 21.20 9.79 47.45
C VAL A 56 20.37 8.51 47.63
N ILE A 57 20.18 8.05 48.87
CA ILE A 57 19.54 6.76 49.17
C ILE A 57 18.21 6.96 49.89
N ASP A 58 18.22 7.60 51.05
CA ASP A 58 17.04 7.55 51.94
C ASP A 58 15.87 8.34 51.34
N ASN A 59 16.12 9.54 50.81
CA ASN A 59 15.10 10.37 50.17
C ASN A 59 14.66 9.84 48.80
N THR A 60 15.57 9.29 47.99
CA THR A 60 15.21 8.73 46.67
C THR A 60 14.32 7.50 46.82
N ASN A 61 14.64 6.60 47.76
CA ASN A 61 13.78 5.46 48.10
C ASN A 61 12.46 5.92 48.73
N LYS A 62 12.49 6.93 49.61
CA LYS A 62 11.25 7.51 50.16
C LYS A 62 10.32 8.04 49.07
N ILE A 63 10.85 8.72 48.04
CA ILE A 63 10.05 9.17 46.89
C ILE A 63 9.56 7.97 46.07
N ALA A 64 10.39 6.96 45.83
CA ALA A 64 9.97 5.75 45.13
C ALA A 64 8.85 5.00 45.86
N ASP A 65 8.91 4.93 47.19
CA ASP A 65 7.87 4.33 48.05
C ASP A 65 6.56 5.14 48.07
N MET A 66 6.63 6.44 47.74
CA MET A 66 5.45 7.29 47.57
C MET A 66 4.78 7.12 46.19
N CYS A 67 5.45 6.51 45.22
CA CYS A 67 4.92 6.29 43.89
C CYS A 67 4.06 5.02 43.85
N GLU A 68 2.81 5.16 43.43
CA GLU A 68 1.96 4.01 43.13
C GLU A 68 2.43 3.28 41.85
N ARG A 69 2.19 1.96 41.79
CA ARG A 69 2.40 1.21 40.54
C ARG A 69 1.28 1.53 39.56
N ILE A 70 1.59 2.34 38.57
CA ILE A 70 0.68 2.69 37.48
C ILE A 70 0.93 1.82 36.24
N SER A 71 -0.13 1.44 35.55
CA SER A 71 -0.02 0.92 34.19
C SER A 71 -0.11 2.11 33.23
N PRO A 72 0.87 2.34 32.34
CA PRO A 72 0.85 3.49 31.44
C PRO A 72 -0.24 3.39 30.37
N VAL A 73 -0.77 2.19 30.18
CA VAL A 73 -1.86 1.90 29.26
C VAL A 73 -2.89 1.02 29.98
N ARG A 74 -4.18 1.24 29.69
CA ARG A 74 -5.25 0.39 30.22
C ARG A 74 -5.06 -1.08 29.83
N PRO A 75 -5.45 -2.03 30.69
CA PRO A 75 -5.34 -3.45 30.36
C PRO A 75 -6.53 -3.97 29.55
N ASP A 76 -7.67 -3.27 29.56
CA ASP A 76 -8.93 -3.71 28.98
C ASP A 76 -9.13 -3.25 27.52
N LYS A 77 -9.80 -4.09 26.74
CA LYS A 77 -10.21 -3.77 25.37
C LYS A 77 -11.51 -2.98 25.40
N CYS A 78 -11.55 -1.85 24.70
CA CYS A 78 -12.71 -0.96 24.60
C CYS A 78 -13.13 -0.83 23.13
N PRO A 79 -13.88 -1.80 22.57
CA PRO A 79 -14.32 -1.76 21.19
C PRO A 79 -15.46 -0.74 21.00
N PRO A 80 -15.58 -0.11 19.82
CA PRO A 80 -16.73 0.73 19.51
C PRO A 80 -18.02 -0.10 19.49
N VAL A 81 -19.14 0.54 19.86
CA VAL A 81 -20.47 -0.09 19.85
C VAL A 81 -21.36 0.65 18.86
N ILE A 82 -21.96 -0.09 17.93
CA ILE A 82 -23.03 0.39 17.07
C ILE A 82 -24.27 -0.41 17.42
N GLU A 83 -25.34 0.28 17.83
CA GLU A 83 -26.59 -0.37 18.23
C GLU A 83 -27.14 -1.23 17.09
N ASN A 84 -27.58 -2.45 17.41
CA ASN A 84 -28.13 -3.42 16.45
C ASN A 84 -27.19 -3.85 15.31
N SER A 85 -25.86 -3.68 15.45
CA SER A 85 -24.88 -4.09 14.42
C SER A 85 -25.05 -5.52 13.94
N ASP A 86 -25.39 -6.43 14.85
CA ASP A 86 -25.47 -7.86 14.59
C ASP A 86 -26.64 -8.19 13.66
N GLN A 87 -27.82 -7.67 13.97
CA GLN A 87 -29.02 -7.84 13.14
C GLN A 87 -28.86 -7.09 11.81
N MET A 88 -28.33 -5.86 11.84
CA MET A 88 -28.05 -5.09 10.62
C MET A 88 -27.15 -5.86 9.66
N LEU A 89 -26.06 -6.47 10.16
CA LEU A 89 -25.14 -7.22 9.32
C LEU A 89 -25.83 -8.45 8.72
N ARG A 90 -26.60 -9.17 9.54
CA ARG A 90 -27.36 -10.34 9.09
C ARG A 90 -28.34 -9.96 7.99
N ASP A 91 -29.13 -8.91 8.18
CA ASP A 91 -30.13 -8.46 7.22
C ASP A 91 -29.50 -8.03 5.90
N ILE A 92 -28.44 -7.21 5.94
CA ILE A 92 -27.73 -6.76 4.73
C ILE A 92 -27.22 -7.96 3.94
N CYS A 93 -26.56 -8.90 4.62
CA CYS A 93 -25.98 -10.08 3.97
C CYS A 93 -27.05 -10.98 3.33
N TYR A 94 -28.13 -11.26 4.05
CA TYR A 94 -29.21 -12.10 3.54
C TYR A 94 -29.98 -11.44 2.39
N ASN A 95 -30.29 -10.15 2.51
CA ASN A 95 -30.93 -9.41 1.43
C ASN A 95 -30.11 -9.47 0.14
N LYS A 96 -28.78 -9.31 0.23
CA LYS A 96 -27.91 -9.42 -0.94
C LYS A 96 -27.79 -10.85 -1.48
N ALA A 97 -27.71 -11.84 -0.60
CA ALA A 97 -27.70 -13.25 -1.00
C ALA A 97 -28.98 -13.60 -1.76
N HIS A 98 -30.15 -13.16 -1.28
CA HIS A 98 -31.44 -13.39 -1.96
C HIS A 98 -31.54 -12.64 -3.29
N GLU A 99 -31.02 -11.41 -3.37
CA GLU A 99 -30.92 -10.68 -4.65
C GLU A 99 -30.12 -11.47 -5.70
N MET A 100 -29.06 -12.15 -5.29
CA MET A 100 -28.16 -12.88 -6.20
C MET A 100 -28.66 -14.30 -6.52
N TYR A 101 -29.00 -15.08 -5.50
CA TYR A 101 -29.28 -16.52 -5.60
C TYR A 101 -30.77 -16.88 -5.41
N GLY A 102 -31.63 -15.90 -5.20
CA GLY A 102 -33.08 -16.09 -5.03
C GLY A 102 -33.52 -16.29 -3.58
N GLU A 103 -34.84 -16.32 -3.36
CA GLU A 103 -35.44 -16.52 -2.03
C GLU A 103 -35.01 -17.85 -1.39
N ASP A 104 -35.04 -18.93 -2.18
CA ASP A 104 -34.59 -20.26 -1.75
C ASP A 104 -33.08 -20.42 -2.01
N LEU A 105 -32.25 -19.99 -1.03
CA LEU A 105 -30.80 -20.03 -1.17
C LEU A 105 -30.26 -21.47 -1.32
N PRO A 106 -29.29 -21.70 -2.23
CA PRO A 106 -28.56 -22.96 -2.28
C PRO A 106 -27.92 -23.29 -0.93
N GLU A 107 -27.86 -24.58 -0.58
CA GLU A 107 -27.30 -25.07 0.70
C GLU A 107 -25.86 -24.56 0.92
N ILE A 108 -25.00 -24.61 -0.11
CA ILE A 108 -23.63 -24.10 -0.06
C ILE A 108 -23.57 -22.61 0.33
N VAL A 109 -24.55 -21.81 -0.13
CA VAL A 109 -24.62 -20.37 0.15
C VAL A 109 -25.12 -20.12 1.57
N SER A 110 -26.23 -20.78 1.96
CA SER A 110 -26.85 -20.59 3.28
C SER A 110 -25.98 -21.14 4.41
N GLU A 111 -25.38 -22.31 4.24
CA GLU A 111 -24.45 -22.89 5.22
C GLU A 111 -23.19 -22.04 5.41
N ARG A 112 -22.59 -21.56 4.30
CA ARG A 112 -21.43 -20.68 4.36
C ARG A 112 -21.79 -19.39 5.10
N LEU A 113 -22.90 -18.76 4.73
CA LEU A 113 -23.29 -17.48 5.30
C LEU A 113 -23.65 -17.59 6.79
N GLU A 114 -24.41 -18.61 7.20
CA GLU A 114 -24.72 -18.84 8.63
C GLU A 114 -23.48 -19.12 9.46
N ARG A 115 -22.58 -19.97 8.96
CA ARG A 115 -21.34 -20.31 9.65
C ARG A 115 -20.47 -19.06 9.86
N GLU A 116 -20.29 -18.26 8.83
CA GLU A 116 -19.52 -17.01 8.91
C GLU A 116 -20.19 -16.00 9.84
N LEU A 117 -21.48 -15.70 9.67
CA LEU A 117 -22.19 -14.72 10.49
C LEU A 117 -22.20 -15.13 11.96
N LYS A 118 -22.39 -16.41 12.28
CA LYS A 118 -22.30 -16.91 13.66
C LYS A 118 -20.92 -16.68 14.26
N SER A 119 -19.86 -16.88 13.49
CA SER A 119 -18.48 -16.62 13.94
C SER A 119 -18.22 -15.11 14.12
N ILE A 120 -18.60 -14.29 13.15
CA ILE A 120 -18.38 -12.84 13.17
C ILE A 120 -19.15 -12.18 14.33
N ILE A 121 -20.43 -12.50 14.47
CA ILE A 121 -21.29 -11.96 15.53
C ILE A 121 -20.87 -12.52 16.90
N GLY A 122 -20.64 -13.84 16.98
CA GLY A 122 -20.26 -14.49 18.23
C GLY A 122 -18.94 -14.00 18.83
N ASN A 123 -18.00 -13.54 17.99
CA ASN A 123 -16.73 -12.94 18.42
C ASN A 123 -16.77 -11.40 18.50
N GLY A 124 -17.94 -10.76 18.31
CA GLY A 124 -18.10 -9.31 18.46
C GLY A 124 -17.55 -8.45 17.31
N TYR A 125 -17.32 -9.02 16.13
CA TYR A 125 -16.74 -8.32 14.98
C TYR A 125 -17.78 -7.71 14.03
N ALA A 126 -19.07 -7.86 14.30
CA ALA A 126 -20.14 -7.31 13.45
C ALA A 126 -20.04 -5.78 13.29
N VAL A 127 -19.66 -5.08 14.36
CA VAL A 127 -19.44 -3.62 14.34
C VAL A 127 -18.40 -3.23 13.29
N MET A 128 -17.27 -3.95 13.21
CA MET A 128 -16.21 -3.68 12.23
C MET A 128 -16.71 -3.82 10.79
N TYR A 129 -17.52 -4.85 10.52
CA TYR A 129 -18.13 -5.06 9.20
C TYR A 129 -19.08 -3.93 8.83
N ILE A 130 -19.94 -3.49 9.75
CA ILE A 130 -20.87 -2.38 9.51
C ILE A 130 -20.12 -1.07 9.25
N ILE A 131 -19.04 -0.81 9.97
CA ILE A 131 -18.20 0.37 9.74
C ILE A 131 -17.58 0.33 8.34
N ALA A 132 -16.93 -0.78 7.99
CA ALA A 132 -16.31 -0.97 6.69
C ALA A 132 -17.34 -0.84 5.55
N GLN A 133 -18.52 -1.45 5.71
CA GLN A 133 -19.62 -1.34 4.77
C GLN A 133 -20.07 0.11 4.56
N LYS A 134 -20.25 0.88 5.64
CA LYS A 134 -20.63 2.30 5.55
C LYS A 134 -19.57 3.12 4.80
N LEU A 135 -18.30 2.89 5.08
CA LEU A 135 -17.19 3.58 4.40
C LEU A 135 -17.15 3.25 2.91
N VAL A 136 -17.26 1.97 2.54
CA VAL A 136 -17.24 1.52 1.14
C VAL A 136 -18.45 2.09 0.39
N TRP A 137 -19.65 2.01 0.96
CA TRP A 137 -20.87 2.49 0.30
C TRP A 137 -20.83 4.00 0.09
N LYS A 138 -20.35 4.78 1.07
CA LYS A 138 -20.20 6.23 0.91
C LYS A 138 -19.21 6.59 -0.20
N SER A 139 -18.08 5.89 -0.27
CA SER A 139 -17.08 6.09 -1.32
C SER A 139 -17.64 5.75 -2.71
N ASN A 140 -18.32 4.62 -2.84
CA ASN A 140 -18.95 4.19 -4.09
C ASN A 140 -20.07 5.16 -4.53
N GLU A 141 -20.89 5.64 -3.59
CA GLU A 141 -21.93 6.65 -3.85
C GLU A 141 -21.32 7.97 -4.38
N ASP A 142 -20.18 8.38 -3.84
CA ASP A 142 -19.44 9.55 -4.31
C ASP A 142 -18.61 9.28 -5.58
N GLY A 143 -18.74 8.08 -6.17
CA GLY A 143 -18.15 7.69 -7.44
C GLY A 143 -16.74 7.11 -7.34
N TYR A 144 -16.20 6.87 -6.14
CA TYR A 144 -14.87 6.31 -5.94
C TYR A 144 -14.97 4.83 -5.53
N LEU A 145 -14.64 3.94 -6.48
CA LEU A 145 -14.54 2.52 -6.21
C LEU A 145 -13.50 2.24 -5.11
N VAL A 146 -13.85 1.42 -4.12
CA VAL A 146 -12.91 0.97 -3.09
C VAL A 146 -12.29 -0.37 -3.50
N GLY A 147 -10.96 -0.44 -3.50
CA GLY A 147 -10.24 -1.70 -3.69
C GLY A 147 -10.24 -2.53 -2.42
N SER A 148 -10.56 -3.82 -2.53
CA SER A 148 -10.44 -4.77 -1.43
C SER A 148 -8.95 -5.03 -1.12
N ARG A 149 -8.61 -5.19 0.17
CA ARG A 149 -7.25 -5.53 0.60
C ARG A 149 -7.26 -6.52 1.77
N GLY A 150 -6.19 -7.27 1.88
CA GLY A 150 -5.96 -8.17 3.01
C GLY A 150 -6.82 -9.44 2.95
N SER A 151 -7.17 -9.99 4.11
CA SER A 151 -7.92 -11.25 4.19
C SER A 151 -9.44 -11.11 4.27
N VAL A 152 -9.99 -9.89 4.29
CA VAL A 152 -11.46 -9.72 4.37
C VAL A 152 -12.18 -10.34 3.17
N GLY A 153 -11.52 -10.41 2.00
CA GLY A 153 -12.02 -11.11 0.81
C GLY A 153 -12.15 -12.63 0.95
N SER A 154 -11.69 -13.22 2.05
CA SER A 154 -11.96 -14.62 2.41
C SER A 154 -13.36 -14.83 3.01
N SER A 155 -14.05 -13.75 3.41
CA SER A 155 -15.38 -13.79 4.02
C SER A 155 -16.50 -13.57 3.00
N PHE A 156 -17.37 -14.55 2.85
CA PHE A 156 -18.58 -14.43 2.04
C PHE A 156 -19.55 -13.40 2.62
N ALA A 157 -19.61 -13.28 3.96
CA ALA A 157 -20.36 -12.20 4.60
C ALA A 157 -19.82 -10.81 4.21
N ALA A 158 -18.51 -10.65 4.01
CA ALA A 158 -17.94 -9.40 3.50
C ALA A 158 -18.35 -9.13 2.05
N THR A 159 -18.43 -10.17 1.21
CA THR A 159 -18.96 -10.05 -0.16
C THR A 159 -20.42 -9.60 -0.14
N MET A 160 -21.26 -10.25 0.67
CA MET A 160 -22.71 -9.96 0.73
C MET A 160 -23.02 -8.60 1.38
N SER A 161 -22.17 -8.11 2.28
CA SER A 161 -22.27 -6.76 2.82
C SER A 161 -21.69 -5.67 1.90
N GLY A 162 -21.06 -6.06 0.80
CA GLY A 162 -20.47 -5.13 -0.17
C GLY A 162 -19.18 -4.47 0.32
N ILE A 163 -18.47 -5.09 1.26
CA ILE A 163 -17.15 -4.65 1.74
C ILE A 163 -16.06 -5.03 0.73
N THR A 164 -16.23 -6.15 0.04
CA THR A 164 -15.26 -6.69 -0.93
C THR A 164 -15.95 -7.22 -2.17
N GLU A 165 -15.30 -7.05 -3.34
CA GLU A 165 -15.75 -7.64 -4.60
C GLU A 165 -15.31 -9.11 -4.76
N VAL A 166 -14.42 -9.60 -3.90
CA VAL A 166 -13.95 -10.99 -3.94
C VAL A 166 -15.04 -11.89 -3.38
N ASN A 167 -15.54 -12.82 -4.20
CA ASN A 167 -16.48 -13.86 -3.77
C ASN A 167 -15.69 -15.14 -3.42
N PRO A 168 -15.58 -15.55 -2.14
CA PRO A 168 -14.74 -16.65 -1.71
C PRO A 168 -15.38 -18.04 -1.87
N LEU A 169 -16.61 -18.15 -2.38
CA LEU A 169 -17.22 -19.45 -2.67
C LEU A 169 -16.40 -20.21 -3.72
N ALA A 170 -16.63 -21.52 -3.80
CA ALA A 170 -16.14 -22.34 -4.90
C ALA A 170 -16.61 -21.77 -6.26
N PRO A 171 -15.89 -22.04 -7.36
CA PRO A 171 -16.29 -21.60 -8.70
C PRO A 171 -17.70 -22.07 -9.01
N HIS A 172 -18.54 -21.17 -9.53
CA HIS A 172 -19.93 -21.48 -9.84
C HIS A 172 -20.51 -20.52 -10.87
N TYR A 173 -21.61 -20.94 -11.49
CA TYR A 173 -22.46 -20.06 -12.27
C TYR A 173 -23.66 -19.61 -11.44
N TYR A 174 -24.12 -18.38 -11.69
CA TYR A 174 -25.47 -17.97 -11.31
C TYR A 174 -26.13 -17.09 -12.37
N CYS A 175 -27.46 -17.06 -12.38
CA CYS A 175 -28.24 -16.25 -13.31
C CYS A 175 -28.85 -15.05 -12.58
N ALA A 176 -28.35 -13.85 -12.87
CA ALA A 176 -28.86 -12.60 -12.30
C ALA A 176 -30.33 -12.28 -12.66
N HIS A 177 -31.01 -13.08 -13.49
CA HIS A 177 -32.40 -12.87 -13.89
C HIS A 177 -33.39 -13.87 -13.29
N CYS A 178 -33.02 -15.16 -13.21
CA CYS A 178 -33.93 -16.21 -12.73
C CYS A 178 -33.37 -16.98 -11.53
N HIS A 179 -32.26 -16.52 -10.97
CA HIS A 179 -31.63 -17.03 -9.76
C HIS A 179 -31.17 -18.50 -9.83
N TYR A 180 -31.17 -19.12 -11.01
CA TYR A 180 -30.51 -20.42 -11.22
C TYR A 180 -29.02 -20.34 -10.84
N SER A 181 -28.52 -21.31 -10.08
CA SER A 181 -27.11 -21.46 -9.74
C SER A 181 -26.62 -22.89 -9.98
N ASP A 182 -25.35 -23.03 -10.33
CA ASP A 182 -24.68 -24.32 -10.55
C ASP A 182 -23.30 -24.35 -9.90
N PHE A 183 -23.17 -25.14 -8.84
CA PHE A 183 -21.94 -25.39 -8.08
C PHE A 183 -21.40 -26.82 -8.30
N ASP A 184 -22.24 -27.73 -8.79
CA ASP A 184 -22.05 -29.16 -8.61
C ASP A 184 -21.94 -29.95 -9.90
N SER A 185 -22.24 -29.33 -11.04
CA SER A 185 -22.10 -30.00 -12.32
C SER A 185 -20.65 -30.49 -12.53
N PRO A 186 -20.46 -31.61 -13.24
CA PRO A 186 -19.12 -32.12 -13.53
C PRO A 186 -18.20 -31.06 -14.16
N GLU A 187 -18.76 -30.22 -15.03
CA GLU A 187 -18.06 -29.10 -15.67
C GLU A 187 -17.55 -28.09 -14.63
N VAL A 188 -18.38 -27.68 -13.67
CA VAL A 188 -17.96 -26.73 -12.61
C VAL A 188 -16.90 -27.35 -11.70
N LYS A 189 -17.04 -28.64 -11.38
CA LYS A 189 -16.10 -29.37 -10.51
C LYS A 189 -14.69 -29.51 -11.12
N GLU A 190 -14.55 -29.48 -12.44
CA GLU A 190 -13.23 -29.46 -13.11
C GLU A 190 -12.43 -28.17 -12.80
N TYR A 191 -13.10 -27.10 -12.38
CA TYR A 191 -12.48 -25.84 -12.00
C TYR A 191 -12.26 -25.69 -10.48
N GLY A 192 -12.53 -26.72 -9.67
CA GLY A 192 -12.23 -26.69 -8.23
C GLY A 192 -10.77 -26.28 -7.95
N GLY A 193 -10.55 -25.41 -6.96
CA GLY A 193 -9.25 -24.80 -6.67
C GLY A 193 -8.88 -23.59 -7.54
N GLN A 194 -9.58 -23.36 -8.66
CA GLN A 194 -9.39 -22.22 -9.56
C GLN A 194 -10.41 -21.10 -9.27
N SER A 195 -10.63 -20.22 -10.24
CA SER A 195 -11.54 -19.07 -10.16
C SER A 195 -12.66 -19.26 -11.16
N GLY A 196 -13.89 -18.85 -10.80
CA GLY A 196 -15.04 -18.95 -11.69
C GLY A 196 -14.87 -18.20 -13.00
N CYS A 197 -14.09 -17.11 -13.02
CA CYS A 197 -13.77 -16.39 -14.24
C CYS A 197 -12.97 -17.22 -15.27
N ASP A 198 -12.32 -18.31 -14.86
CA ASP A 198 -11.62 -19.22 -15.79
C ASP A 198 -12.58 -20.16 -16.54
N MET A 199 -13.83 -20.25 -16.10
CA MET A 199 -14.85 -21.06 -16.75
C MET A 199 -15.34 -20.41 -18.07
N PRO A 200 -15.76 -21.21 -19.05
CA PRO A 200 -16.26 -20.69 -20.33
C PRO A 200 -17.57 -19.90 -20.18
N ASP A 201 -17.90 -19.06 -21.15
CA ASP A 201 -19.20 -18.41 -21.15
C ASP A 201 -20.33 -19.41 -21.40
N LYS A 202 -21.39 -19.32 -20.58
CA LYS A 202 -22.52 -20.25 -20.64
C LYS A 202 -23.85 -19.49 -20.56
N ARG A 203 -24.89 -20.06 -21.16
CA ARG A 203 -26.27 -19.55 -21.06
C ARG A 203 -27.05 -20.33 -20.03
N CYS A 204 -27.91 -19.61 -19.30
CA CYS A 204 -28.75 -20.18 -18.26
C CYS A 204 -29.68 -21.24 -18.87
N PRO A 205 -29.71 -22.48 -18.34
CA PRO A 205 -30.59 -23.52 -18.85
C PRO A 205 -32.06 -23.22 -18.59
N ASN A 206 -32.38 -22.37 -17.60
CA ASN A 206 -33.76 -22.05 -17.22
C ASN A 206 -34.35 -20.88 -18.04
N CYS A 207 -33.59 -19.81 -18.29
CA CYS A 207 -34.10 -18.60 -18.96
C CYS A 207 -33.31 -18.16 -20.21
N GLY A 208 -32.22 -18.84 -20.56
CA GLY A 208 -31.41 -18.56 -21.76
C GLY A 208 -30.55 -17.29 -21.71
N LYS A 209 -30.59 -16.50 -20.63
CA LYS A 209 -29.72 -15.34 -20.40
C LYS A 209 -28.27 -15.77 -20.12
N PRO A 210 -27.25 -14.94 -20.40
CA PRO A 210 -25.87 -15.23 -20.01
C PRO A 210 -25.77 -15.48 -18.50
N LEU A 211 -24.99 -16.50 -18.12
CA LEU A 211 -24.67 -16.76 -16.72
C LEU A 211 -23.51 -15.87 -16.27
N VAL A 212 -23.54 -15.50 -15.00
CA VAL A 212 -22.43 -14.85 -14.32
C VAL A 212 -21.51 -15.92 -13.76
N LYS A 213 -20.20 -15.69 -13.88
CA LYS A 213 -19.13 -16.52 -13.34
C LYS A 213 -18.65 -15.94 -12.03
N ALA A 214 -18.61 -16.72 -10.97
CA ALA A 214 -18.21 -16.25 -9.64
C ALA A 214 -17.48 -17.34 -8.84
N GLY A 215 -16.87 -16.92 -7.74
CA GLY A 215 -16.14 -17.79 -6.81
C GLY A 215 -14.64 -17.83 -7.08
N PHE A 216 -13.84 -17.62 -6.04
CA PHE A 216 -12.37 -17.70 -6.08
C PHE A 216 -11.83 -18.85 -5.23
N ASP A 217 -12.70 -19.67 -4.64
CA ASP A 217 -12.37 -20.80 -3.79
C ASP A 217 -11.39 -20.44 -2.66
N ILE A 218 -11.90 -19.65 -1.70
CA ILE A 218 -11.11 -19.09 -0.59
C ILE A 218 -11.73 -19.51 0.74
N PRO A 219 -10.96 -20.13 1.64
CA PRO A 219 -11.47 -20.55 2.95
C PRO A 219 -11.64 -19.35 3.87
N PHE A 220 -12.75 -19.33 4.61
CA PHE A 220 -13.07 -18.27 5.56
C PHE A 220 -12.06 -18.17 6.70
N GLU A 221 -11.50 -19.31 7.08
CA GLU A 221 -10.62 -19.49 8.21
C GLU A 221 -9.29 -18.76 8.03
N THR A 222 -8.91 -18.43 6.79
CA THR A 222 -7.82 -17.49 6.50
C THR A 222 -8.04 -16.12 7.17
N PHE A 223 -9.28 -15.70 7.36
CA PHE A 223 -9.62 -14.44 7.99
C PHE A 223 -9.64 -14.52 9.52
N LEU A 224 -10.48 -15.40 10.11
CA LEU A 224 -10.74 -15.47 11.56
C LEU A 224 -10.19 -16.71 12.29
N GLY A 225 -9.53 -17.63 11.57
CA GLY A 225 -9.19 -18.95 12.08
C GLY A 225 -10.44 -19.83 12.27
N PHE A 226 -10.25 -21.04 12.78
CA PHE A 226 -11.35 -21.98 13.04
C PHE A 226 -12.10 -21.66 14.34
N LYS A 227 -11.39 -21.09 15.34
CA LYS A 227 -11.92 -20.82 16.69
C LYS A 227 -12.18 -19.35 16.97
N GLY A 228 -12.05 -18.45 15.98
CA GLY A 228 -12.11 -17.00 16.21
C GLY A 228 -10.90 -16.46 16.99
N ASN A 229 -9.82 -17.24 17.06
CA ASN A 229 -8.60 -16.94 17.80
C ASN A 229 -7.67 -15.94 17.10
N LYS A 230 -8.08 -15.46 15.92
CA LYS A 230 -7.39 -14.41 15.18
C LYS A 230 -8.25 -13.17 15.15
N GLU A 231 -7.67 -12.05 15.56
CA GLU A 231 -8.29 -10.73 15.40
C GLU A 231 -8.34 -10.36 13.91
N PRO A 232 -9.52 -9.98 13.37
CA PRO A 232 -9.66 -9.58 11.98
C PRO A 232 -9.06 -8.19 11.75
N ASP A 233 -8.45 -8.03 10.59
CA ASP A 233 -8.00 -6.73 10.08
C ASP A 233 -8.73 -6.47 8.76
N ILE A 234 -9.52 -5.39 8.70
CA ILE A 234 -10.28 -5.00 7.51
C ILE A 234 -9.55 -3.85 6.84
N ASP A 235 -8.69 -4.21 5.89
CA ASP A 235 -7.96 -3.27 5.05
C ASP A 235 -8.80 -2.85 3.84
N LEU A 236 -8.88 -1.55 3.59
CA LEU A 236 -9.56 -0.98 2.42
C LEU A 236 -8.65 0.00 1.70
N ASN A 237 -8.53 -0.17 0.38
CA ASN A 237 -7.79 0.74 -0.49
C ASN A 237 -8.76 1.78 -1.08
N PHE A 238 -8.75 2.99 -0.53
CA PHE A 238 -9.46 4.14 -1.09
C PHE A 238 -8.58 4.86 -2.11
N SER A 239 -9.20 5.64 -3.00
CA SER A 239 -8.46 6.59 -3.82
C SER A 239 -7.73 7.60 -2.94
N GLY A 240 -6.49 7.94 -3.30
CA GLY A 240 -5.74 9.02 -2.64
C GLY A 240 -6.51 10.35 -2.64
N ASP A 241 -7.23 10.64 -3.72
CA ASP A 241 -8.08 11.84 -3.87
C ASP A 241 -9.26 11.87 -2.87
N TYR A 242 -9.68 10.70 -2.38
CA TYR A 242 -10.88 10.54 -1.55
C TYR A 242 -10.56 10.15 -0.10
N GLN A 243 -9.32 9.73 0.18
CA GLN A 243 -8.90 9.19 1.47
C GLN A 243 -9.24 10.12 2.65
N SER A 244 -8.97 11.42 2.50
CA SER A 244 -9.26 12.43 3.53
C SER A 244 -10.75 12.60 3.80
N LYS A 245 -11.60 12.45 2.78
CA LYS A 245 -13.07 12.45 2.94
C LYS A 245 -13.54 11.20 3.67
N SER A 246 -12.97 10.03 3.36
CA SER A 246 -13.23 8.80 4.10
C SER A 246 -12.83 8.91 5.58
N HIS A 247 -11.70 9.54 5.89
CA HIS A 247 -11.32 9.81 7.29
C HIS A 247 -12.36 10.70 7.98
N LYS A 248 -12.75 11.82 7.37
CA LYS A 248 -13.78 12.71 7.94
C LYS A 248 -15.13 12.04 8.11
N TYR A 249 -15.49 11.10 7.23
CA TYR A 249 -16.73 10.35 7.36
C TYR A 249 -16.75 9.43 8.60
N THR A 250 -15.60 9.03 9.14
CA THR A 250 -15.57 8.28 10.41
C THR A 250 -16.16 9.07 11.57
N GLU A 251 -16.02 10.40 11.61
CA GLU A 251 -16.68 11.25 12.61
C GLU A 251 -18.20 11.27 12.47
N VAL A 252 -18.73 11.04 11.26
CA VAL A 252 -20.18 10.89 11.05
C VAL A 252 -20.67 9.54 11.60
N ILE A 253 -19.84 8.51 11.51
CA ILE A 253 -20.17 7.16 12.00
C ILE A 253 -20.10 7.09 13.54
N PHE A 254 -19.05 7.64 14.15
CA PHE A 254 -18.77 7.49 15.59
C PHE A 254 -19.11 8.72 16.44
N GLY A 255 -19.31 9.87 15.82
CA GLY A 255 -19.48 11.15 16.48
C GLY A 255 -18.24 12.05 16.35
N ALA A 256 -18.49 13.36 16.28
CA ALA A 256 -17.43 14.35 16.19
C ALA A 256 -16.50 14.27 17.42
N GLY A 257 -15.19 14.30 17.18
CA GLY A 257 -14.17 14.21 18.22
C GLY A 257 -13.91 12.81 18.79
N GLN A 258 -14.50 11.76 18.21
CA GLN A 258 -14.30 10.36 18.61
C GLN A 258 -13.27 9.61 17.76
N THR A 259 -12.57 10.29 16.87
CA THR A 259 -11.61 9.67 15.96
C THR A 259 -10.32 10.44 15.91
N PHE A 260 -9.19 9.71 15.97
CA PHE A 260 -7.85 10.29 15.98
C PHE A 260 -7.00 9.63 14.91
N ARG A 261 -6.07 10.38 14.33
CA ARG A 261 -5.07 9.78 13.45
C ARG A 261 -4.07 9.00 14.30
N ALA A 262 -3.70 7.77 13.90
CA ALA A 262 -2.63 7.08 14.59
C ALA A 262 -1.31 7.85 14.40
N GLY A 263 -0.64 8.22 15.49
CA GLY A 263 0.67 8.86 15.45
C GLY A 263 1.78 7.89 15.08
N THR A 264 2.87 8.43 14.51
CA THR A 264 4.09 7.67 14.23
C THR A 264 5.31 8.38 14.80
N ILE A 265 6.30 7.60 15.22
CA ILE A 265 7.59 8.09 15.70
C ILE A 265 8.65 7.81 14.63
N GLY A 266 9.12 8.88 14.00
CA GLY A 266 10.24 8.84 13.07
C GLY A 266 11.56 8.76 13.82
N THR A 267 12.27 7.65 13.64
CA THR A 267 13.59 7.41 14.24
C THR A 267 14.73 7.62 13.24
N LEU A 268 15.97 7.74 13.74
CA LEU A 268 17.15 7.73 12.88
C LEU A 268 17.38 6.33 12.29
N ALA A 269 17.30 6.23 10.96
CA ALA A 269 17.70 5.05 10.20
C ALA A 269 19.18 5.12 9.78
N ASP A 270 19.78 3.97 9.42
CA ASP A 270 21.22 3.83 9.14
C ASP A 270 21.79 4.91 8.21
N LYS A 271 21.11 5.19 7.07
CA LYS A 271 21.58 6.20 6.10
C LYS A 271 21.66 7.61 6.68
N THR A 272 20.70 7.98 7.52
CA THR A 272 20.68 9.32 8.13
C THR A 272 21.71 9.41 9.25
N ALA A 273 21.78 8.37 10.10
CA ALA A 273 22.78 8.27 11.16
C ALA A 273 24.21 8.31 10.58
N PHE A 274 24.46 7.59 9.48
CA PHE A 274 25.74 7.63 8.75
C PHE A 274 26.07 9.05 8.27
N GLY A 275 25.10 9.76 7.69
CA GLY A 275 25.27 11.16 7.30
C GLY A 275 25.67 12.06 8.47
N TYR A 276 25.01 11.92 9.63
CA TYR A 276 25.35 12.71 10.83
C TYR A 276 26.75 12.42 11.34
N VAL A 277 27.11 11.14 11.50
CA VAL A 277 28.42 10.73 12.00
C VAL A 277 29.53 11.19 11.06
N LYS A 278 29.34 11.02 9.75
CA LYS A 278 30.33 11.41 8.75
C LYS A 278 30.52 12.92 8.69
N ASN A 279 29.43 13.68 8.60
CA ASN A 279 29.50 15.15 8.57
C ASN A 279 30.17 15.69 9.84
N TYR A 280 29.82 15.16 11.02
CA TYR A 280 30.44 15.56 12.28
C TYR A 280 31.96 15.41 12.23
N TYR A 281 32.47 14.22 11.87
CA TYR A 281 33.92 14.00 11.82
C TYR A 281 34.64 14.79 10.71
N GLU A 282 33.98 15.01 9.57
CA GLU A 282 34.50 15.85 8.48
C GLU A 282 34.64 17.32 8.92
N GLU A 283 33.62 17.88 9.58
CA GLU A 283 33.65 19.25 10.11
C GLU A 283 34.73 19.46 11.18
N HIS A 284 35.03 18.41 11.95
CA HIS A 284 36.09 18.44 12.97
C HIS A 284 37.48 18.09 12.42
N GLY A 285 37.60 17.78 11.12
CA GLY A 285 38.87 17.39 10.51
C GLY A 285 39.46 16.09 11.07
N VAL A 286 38.63 15.21 11.64
CA VAL A 286 39.05 13.96 12.28
C VAL A 286 38.72 12.79 11.37
N HIS A 287 39.73 11.99 11.04
CA HIS A 287 39.52 10.76 10.27
C HIS A 287 39.29 9.55 11.19
N LYS A 288 38.18 8.83 11.00
CA LYS A 288 37.88 7.56 11.68
C LYS A 288 37.85 6.40 10.69
N ARG A 289 38.18 5.19 11.17
CA ARG A 289 38.03 3.96 10.37
C ARG A 289 36.55 3.66 10.18
N ASN A 290 36.18 3.04 9.06
CA ASN A 290 34.78 2.68 8.78
C ASN A 290 34.15 1.84 9.90
N CYS A 291 34.89 0.89 10.49
CA CYS A 291 34.37 0.09 11.60
C CYS A 291 33.96 0.94 12.84
N GLU A 292 34.64 2.06 13.08
CA GLU A 292 34.29 2.97 14.17
C GLU A 292 33.09 3.85 13.78
N ILE A 293 33.02 4.29 12.53
CA ILE A 293 31.85 5.00 12.00
C ILE A 293 30.62 4.10 12.13
N ASP A 294 30.71 2.85 11.69
CA ASP A 294 29.60 1.89 11.72
C ASP A 294 29.15 1.60 13.15
N ARG A 295 30.09 1.41 14.10
CA ARG A 295 29.77 1.27 15.54
C ARG A 295 28.94 2.46 16.05
N ILE A 296 29.39 3.67 15.77
CA ILE A 296 28.71 4.89 16.22
C ILE A 296 27.35 5.05 15.53
N VAL A 297 27.26 4.73 14.24
CA VAL A 297 25.99 4.73 13.50
C VAL A 297 24.98 3.82 14.18
N GLN A 298 25.36 2.60 14.54
CA GLN A 298 24.46 1.67 15.24
C GLN A 298 24.01 2.21 16.61
N GLY A 299 24.87 2.92 17.34
CA GLY A 299 24.50 3.60 18.59
C GLY A 299 23.54 4.78 18.42
N CYS A 300 23.45 5.35 17.21
CA CYS A 300 22.54 6.44 16.88
C CYS A 300 21.19 5.97 16.30
N VAL A 301 21.13 4.75 15.77
CA VAL A 301 19.93 4.19 15.13
C VAL A 301 18.81 3.99 16.16
N GLY A 302 17.57 4.26 15.77
CA GLY A 302 16.40 4.10 16.64
C GLY A 302 16.10 5.31 17.54
N ILE A 303 17.00 6.29 17.62
CA ILE A 303 16.74 7.51 18.40
C ILE A 303 15.64 8.34 17.73
N HIS A 304 14.70 8.80 18.55
CA HIS A 304 13.58 9.65 18.12
C HIS A 304 14.09 10.94 17.45
N ARG A 305 13.57 11.23 16.26
CA ARG A 305 13.90 12.42 15.47
C ARG A 305 12.70 13.34 15.28
N THR A 306 11.56 12.80 14.87
CA THR A 306 10.35 13.55 14.50
C THR A 306 9.11 12.73 14.83
N THR A 307 7.96 13.39 14.91
CA THR A 307 6.66 12.72 14.94
C THR A 307 5.94 12.90 13.61
N GLY A 308 5.07 11.97 13.26
CA GLY A 308 4.31 11.99 12.03
C GLY A 308 2.92 11.37 12.20
N GLN A 309 2.32 10.99 11.08
CA GLN A 309 1.01 10.37 11.02
C GLN A 309 1.08 9.03 10.30
N HIS A 310 0.25 8.08 10.74
CA HIS A 310 0.07 6.81 10.04
C HIS A 310 -0.54 7.07 8.65
N PRO A 311 -0.17 6.32 7.60
CA PRO A 311 -0.67 6.56 6.24
C PRO A 311 -2.19 6.40 6.06
N GLY A 312 -2.87 5.65 6.94
CA GLY A 312 -4.33 5.48 6.85
C GLY A 312 -5.05 5.14 8.15
N GLY A 313 -4.33 5.08 9.27
CA GLY A 313 -4.82 4.49 10.51
C GLY A 313 -5.64 5.50 11.28
N ILE A 314 -6.93 5.22 11.45
CA ILE A 314 -7.84 6.00 12.29
C ILE A 314 -8.16 5.20 13.55
N VAL A 315 -7.76 5.73 14.70
CA VAL A 315 -8.07 5.17 16.02
C VAL A 315 -9.46 5.66 16.41
N VAL A 316 -10.34 4.73 16.76
CA VAL A 316 -11.73 5.00 17.14
C VAL A 316 -11.85 4.97 18.66
N LEU A 317 -12.30 6.08 19.24
CA LEU A 317 -12.65 6.20 20.65
C LEU A 317 -14.14 5.85 20.83
N PRO A 318 -14.49 4.88 21.68
CA PRO A 318 -15.89 4.60 22.00
C PRO A 318 -16.57 5.77 22.70
N VAL A 319 -17.85 5.99 22.39
CA VAL A 319 -18.65 7.06 23.00
C VAL A 319 -18.70 6.88 24.52
N GLY A 320 -18.38 7.94 25.25
CA GLY A 320 -18.37 7.95 26.72
C GLY A 320 -16.99 7.70 27.34
N GLU A 321 -15.99 7.31 26.55
CA GLU A 321 -14.60 7.20 26.97
C GLU A 321 -13.84 8.52 26.75
N GLU A 322 -12.68 8.65 27.41
CA GLU A 322 -11.78 9.79 27.26
C GLU A 322 -10.43 9.32 26.69
N ILE A 323 -9.97 9.96 25.60
CA ILE A 323 -8.73 9.54 24.91
C ILE A 323 -7.51 9.52 25.84
N TYR A 324 -7.46 10.44 26.80
CA TYR A 324 -6.38 10.57 27.77
C TYR A 324 -6.27 9.39 28.74
N SER A 325 -7.29 8.52 28.82
CA SER A 325 -7.21 7.26 29.56
C SER A 325 -6.40 6.18 28.81
N PHE A 326 -6.08 6.39 27.53
CA PHE A 326 -5.32 5.48 26.68
C PHE A 326 -4.00 6.09 26.22
N THR A 327 -4.02 7.34 25.75
CA THR A 327 -2.85 8.00 25.20
C THR A 327 -2.99 9.53 25.23
N PRO A 328 -1.89 10.28 25.41
CA PRO A 328 -1.89 11.70 25.08
C PRO A 328 -2.16 11.93 23.59
N ILE A 329 -2.47 13.17 23.22
CA ILE A 329 -2.66 13.58 21.82
C ILE A 329 -1.72 14.72 21.47
N GLN A 330 -1.43 14.89 20.18
CA GLN A 330 -0.56 15.94 19.65
C GLN A 330 -0.87 16.25 18.19
N HIS A 331 -0.22 17.25 17.61
CA HIS A 331 -0.19 17.45 16.16
C HIS A 331 1.02 16.76 15.52
N PRO A 332 0.88 16.19 14.31
CA PRO A 332 1.99 15.58 13.60
C PRO A 332 3.07 16.62 13.34
N ALA A 333 4.34 16.28 13.59
CA ALA A 333 5.49 17.17 13.47
C ALA A 333 5.37 18.51 14.22
N ASN A 334 4.47 18.61 15.22
CA ASN A 334 4.12 19.85 15.91
C ASN A 334 3.62 20.99 14.99
N ASP A 335 3.05 20.65 13.84
CA ASP A 335 2.43 21.63 12.96
C ASP A 335 1.07 22.06 13.50
N MET A 336 1.01 23.25 14.10
CA MET A 336 -0.22 23.81 14.67
C MET A 336 -1.21 24.34 13.62
N THR A 337 -0.86 24.27 12.32
CA THR A 337 -1.73 24.74 11.23
C THR A 337 -2.62 23.63 10.64
N THR A 338 -2.34 22.36 10.96
CA THR A 338 -3.17 21.23 10.53
C THR A 338 -4.35 20.99 11.49
N ASP A 339 -5.50 20.60 10.92
CA ASP A 339 -6.67 20.10 11.66
C ASP A 339 -6.47 18.67 12.18
N ILE A 340 -5.39 17.99 11.79
CA ILE A 340 -5.13 16.60 12.14
C ILE A 340 -4.57 16.50 13.56
N ILE A 341 -5.27 15.73 14.39
CA ILE A 341 -4.83 15.33 15.74
C ILE A 341 -4.38 13.88 15.69
N THR A 342 -3.18 13.62 16.21
CA THR A 342 -2.57 12.30 16.31
C THR A 342 -2.53 11.78 17.74
N THR A 343 -2.63 10.46 17.91
CA THR A 343 -2.22 9.81 19.17
C THR A 343 -0.73 10.05 19.42
N HIS A 344 -0.35 10.26 20.68
CA HIS A 344 1.06 10.41 21.05
C HIS A 344 1.78 9.07 21.05
N PHE A 345 1.11 8.03 21.56
CA PHE A 345 1.57 6.66 21.40
C PHE A 345 1.36 6.19 19.97
N GLU A 346 2.32 5.41 19.47
CA GLU A 346 2.11 4.64 18.26
C GLU A 346 1.01 3.60 18.49
N TYR A 347 0.27 3.26 17.43
CA TYR A 347 -0.86 2.35 17.55
C TYR A 347 -0.51 1.02 18.22
N HIS A 348 0.70 0.48 17.97
CA HIS A 348 1.16 -0.77 18.57
C HIS A 348 1.15 -0.77 20.11
N SER A 349 1.29 0.40 20.75
CA SER A 349 1.25 0.48 22.22
C SER A 349 -0.17 0.47 22.78
N ILE A 350 -1.19 0.62 21.94
CA ILE A 350 -2.61 0.73 22.32
C ILE A 350 -3.53 -0.19 21.49
N ASP A 351 -2.96 -1.12 20.71
CA ASP A 351 -3.69 -2.01 19.80
C ASP A 351 -4.57 -3.02 20.54
N HIS A 352 -4.22 -3.37 21.77
CA HIS A 352 -5.03 -4.20 22.65
C HIS A 352 -6.22 -3.45 23.26
N ASN A 353 -6.24 -2.12 23.20
CA ASN A 353 -7.30 -1.29 23.77
C ASN A 353 -8.32 -0.82 22.74
N LEU A 354 -7.85 -0.12 21.71
CA LEU A 354 -8.69 0.65 20.79
C LEU A 354 -8.64 0.06 19.40
N LEU A 355 -9.77 0.13 18.69
CA LEU A 355 -9.84 -0.30 17.31
C LEU A 355 -9.19 0.74 16.39
N LYS A 356 -8.38 0.26 15.44
CA LYS A 356 -7.93 1.02 14.28
C LYS A 356 -8.67 0.60 13.01
N LEU A 357 -9.06 1.59 12.22
CA LEU A 357 -9.50 1.42 10.84
C LEU A 357 -8.37 1.82 9.91
N ASP A 358 -7.90 0.91 9.06
CA ASP A 358 -6.90 1.21 8.04
C ASP A 358 -7.58 1.65 6.73
N ILE A 359 -7.82 2.97 6.67
CA ILE A 359 -8.36 3.68 5.50
C ILE A 359 -7.17 4.16 4.67
N LEU A 360 -6.62 3.28 3.84
CA LEU A 360 -5.39 3.51 3.09
C LEU A 360 -5.67 4.19 1.74
N GLY A 361 -4.77 5.08 1.32
CA GLY A 361 -4.78 5.65 -0.03
C GLY A 361 -4.01 4.73 -0.98
N HIS A 362 -4.56 4.47 -2.16
CA HIS A 362 -3.94 3.65 -3.19
C HIS A 362 -4.23 4.23 -4.59
N ASP A 363 -3.26 4.05 -5.49
CA ASP A 363 -3.34 4.59 -6.86
C ASP A 363 -4.32 3.81 -7.75
N ASP A 364 -4.57 2.54 -7.45
CA ASP A 364 -5.45 1.66 -8.23
C ASP A 364 -6.89 2.22 -8.32
N PRO A 365 -7.58 2.49 -7.20
CA PRO A 365 -8.86 3.22 -7.21
C PRO A 365 -8.81 4.55 -7.96
N THR A 366 -7.77 5.35 -7.75
CA THR A 366 -7.63 6.67 -8.39
C THR A 366 -7.51 6.54 -9.91
N MET A 367 -6.69 5.59 -10.37
CA MET A 367 -6.47 5.31 -11.78
C MET A 367 -7.75 4.74 -12.42
N ILE A 368 -8.43 3.80 -11.77
CA ILE A 368 -9.72 3.28 -12.26
C ILE A 368 -10.75 4.39 -12.35
N ARG A 369 -10.88 5.25 -11.34
CA ARG A 369 -11.80 6.39 -11.38
C ARG A 369 -11.54 7.29 -12.59
N MET A 370 -10.27 7.66 -12.81
CA MET A 370 -9.91 8.48 -13.96
C MET A 370 -10.20 7.77 -15.29
N LEU A 371 -10.02 6.44 -15.36
CA LEU A 371 -10.38 5.65 -16.55
C LEU A 371 -11.89 5.65 -16.80
N GLU A 372 -12.70 5.47 -15.76
CA GLU A 372 -14.17 5.58 -15.87
C GLU A 372 -14.59 6.98 -16.33
N ASP A 373 -14.00 8.04 -15.76
CA ASP A 373 -14.27 9.43 -16.15
C ASP A 373 -13.92 9.73 -17.62
N LEU A 374 -12.81 9.17 -18.11
CA LEU A 374 -12.34 9.39 -19.48
C LEU A 374 -13.07 8.56 -20.53
N THR A 375 -13.57 7.38 -20.16
CA THR A 375 -14.11 6.40 -21.13
C THR A 375 -15.61 6.17 -21.01
N GLY A 376 -16.21 6.52 -19.87
CA GLY A 376 -17.61 6.25 -19.55
C GLY A 376 -17.92 4.77 -19.26
N ILE A 377 -16.92 3.90 -19.19
CA ILE A 377 -17.12 2.49 -18.82
C ILE A 377 -17.39 2.36 -17.32
N ASN A 378 -18.04 1.25 -16.95
CA ASN A 378 -18.12 0.83 -15.55
C ASN A 378 -17.09 -0.28 -15.34
N ALA A 379 -16.08 -0.03 -14.52
CA ALA A 379 -14.96 -0.93 -14.29
C ALA A 379 -15.39 -2.26 -13.66
N GLN A 380 -16.47 -2.26 -12.87
CA GLN A 380 -17.01 -3.49 -12.26
C GLN A 380 -17.67 -4.44 -13.28
N LYS A 381 -18.01 -3.95 -14.47
CA LYS A 381 -18.59 -4.75 -15.55
C LYS A 381 -17.57 -5.29 -16.56
N ILE A 382 -16.28 -4.98 -16.37
CA ILE A 382 -15.21 -5.49 -17.24
C ILE A 382 -15.08 -7.01 -17.06
N PRO A 383 -15.09 -7.82 -18.14
CA PRO A 383 -14.91 -9.26 -18.06
C PRO A 383 -13.49 -9.62 -17.61
N LEU A 384 -13.37 -10.62 -16.74
CA LEU A 384 -12.10 -11.08 -16.15
C LEU A 384 -11.42 -12.21 -16.95
N ASP A 385 -11.84 -12.44 -18.19
CA ASP A 385 -11.43 -13.57 -19.03
C ASP A 385 -11.21 -13.19 -20.51
N ASP A 386 -11.17 -11.88 -20.82
CA ASP A 386 -10.84 -11.39 -22.15
C ASP A 386 -9.46 -11.90 -22.63
N LYS A 387 -9.45 -12.57 -23.78
CA LYS A 387 -8.25 -13.21 -24.36
C LYS A 387 -7.20 -12.20 -24.83
N SER A 388 -7.63 -11.01 -25.26
CA SER A 388 -6.71 -9.95 -25.66
C SER A 388 -6.01 -9.35 -24.45
N VAL A 389 -6.72 -9.22 -23.33
CA VAL A 389 -6.11 -8.80 -22.06
C VAL A 389 -5.14 -9.87 -21.54
N MET A 390 -5.53 -11.14 -21.56
CA MET A 390 -4.64 -12.24 -21.15
C MET A 390 -3.33 -12.26 -21.94
N SER A 391 -3.37 -11.96 -23.25
CA SER A 391 -2.18 -12.02 -24.10
C SER A 391 -1.11 -10.97 -23.74
N LEU A 392 -1.47 -9.87 -23.05
CA LEU A 392 -0.51 -8.88 -22.54
C LEU A 392 0.53 -9.52 -21.60
N PHE A 393 0.12 -10.52 -20.83
CA PHE A 393 0.98 -11.23 -19.89
C PHE A 393 1.86 -12.29 -20.56
N LYS A 394 1.71 -12.47 -21.88
CA LYS A 394 2.42 -13.50 -22.67
C LYS A 394 3.27 -12.91 -23.79
N ASN A 395 2.83 -11.80 -24.40
CA ASN A 395 3.51 -11.14 -25.51
C ASN A 395 2.93 -9.73 -25.76
N THR A 396 3.37 -9.07 -26.82
CA THR A 396 2.94 -7.71 -27.20
C THR A 396 1.81 -7.66 -28.23
N SER A 397 1.21 -8.79 -28.63
CA SER A 397 0.27 -8.85 -29.76
C SER A 397 -0.99 -8.00 -29.56
N ALA A 398 -1.56 -7.97 -28.35
CA ALA A 398 -2.72 -7.12 -28.03
C ALA A 398 -2.42 -5.62 -28.10
N LEU A 399 -1.15 -5.22 -28.06
CA LEU A 399 -0.73 -3.83 -28.23
C LEU A 399 -0.49 -3.48 -29.70
N SER A 400 -0.56 -4.45 -30.63
CA SER A 400 -0.25 -4.29 -32.05
C SER A 400 1.16 -3.78 -32.34
N ILE A 401 2.13 -4.16 -31.51
CA ILE A 401 3.57 -3.84 -31.66
C ILE A 401 4.41 -5.12 -31.56
N THR A 402 5.65 -5.05 -32.03
CA THR A 402 6.62 -6.15 -31.92
C THR A 402 7.63 -5.89 -30.79
N PRO A 403 8.16 -6.93 -30.13
CA PRO A 403 9.11 -6.76 -29.01
C PRO A 403 10.35 -5.93 -29.34
N ASP A 404 10.84 -5.95 -30.59
CA ASP A 404 12.00 -5.17 -31.02
C ASP A 404 11.78 -3.64 -31.01
N MET A 405 10.52 -3.20 -30.93
CA MET A 405 10.19 -1.79 -30.75
C MET A 405 10.37 -1.31 -29.31
N LEU A 406 10.53 -2.24 -28.35
CA LEU A 406 10.70 -1.95 -26.93
C LEU A 406 12.09 -2.34 -26.45
N THR A 407 12.60 -1.59 -25.48
CA THR A 407 13.91 -1.88 -24.87
C THR A 407 13.73 -2.93 -23.78
N ASN A 408 14.38 -4.09 -23.96
CA ASN A 408 14.42 -5.19 -22.98
C ASN A 408 13.02 -5.59 -22.48
N CYS A 409 12.02 -5.67 -23.37
CA CYS A 409 10.66 -6.04 -23.00
C CYS A 409 10.00 -6.88 -24.09
N THR A 410 9.49 -8.04 -23.71
CA THR A 410 8.82 -9.00 -24.61
C THR A 410 7.32 -9.15 -24.32
N LEU A 411 6.83 -8.56 -23.23
CA LEU A 411 5.45 -8.66 -22.76
C LEU A 411 4.73 -7.32 -22.91
N GLY A 412 3.40 -7.36 -23.02
CA GLY A 412 2.55 -6.18 -22.96
C GLY A 412 2.22 -5.71 -21.54
N ALA A 413 2.93 -6.21 -20.51
CA ALA A 413 2.59 -5.99 -19.10
C ALA A 413 3.14 -4.69 -18.49
N LEU A 414 3.95 -3.92 -19.22
CA LEU A 414 4.53 -2.66 -18.75
C LEU A 414 3.46 -1.73 -18.15
N GLY A 415 3.72 -1.20 -16.95
CA GLY A 415 2.82 -0.27 -16.27
C GLY A 415 1.49 -0.87 -15.79
N ILE A 416 1.27 -2.18 -15.89
CA ILE A 416 0.18 -2.88 -15.19
C ILE A 416 0.63 -3.09 -13.74
N PRO A 417 -0.18 -2.74 -12.72
CA PRO A 417 0.19 -2.99 -11.33
C PRO A 417 0.41 -4.48 -11.10
N GLU A 418 1.29 -4.81 -10.14
CA GLU A 418 1.81 -6.15 -9.85
C GLU A 418 2.71 -6.75 -10.96
N PHE A 419 2.31 -6.61 -12.22
CA PHE A 419 2.90 -7.37 -13.33
C PHE A 419 3.91 -6.59 -14.19
N GLY A 420 3.97 -5.26 -14.05
CA GLY A 420 4.76 -4.39 -14.93
C GLY A 420 6.22 -4.18 -14.50
N THR A 421 6.69 -4.84 -13.44
CA THR A 421 8.11 -4.79 -13.03
C THR A 421 8.93 -5.82 -13.81
N ASP A 422 10.23 -5.57 -13.99
CA ASP A 422 11.10 -6.56 -14.69
C ASP A 422 11.13 -7.90 -13.97
N PHE A 423 11.08 -7.89 -12.64
CA PHE A 423 10.98 -9.10 -11.82
C PHE A 423 9.69 -9.88 -12.11
N ALA A 424 8.52 -9.23 -12.03
CA ALA A 424 7.24 -9.89 -12.28
C ALA A 424 7.08 -10.32 -13.75
N MET A 425 7.58 -9.53 -14.70
CA MET A 425 7.58 -9.90 -16.12
C MET A 425 8.45 -11.13 -16.38
N GLN A 426 9.61 -11.27 -15.72
CA GLN A 426 10.41 -12.49 -15.82
C GLN A 426 9.64 -13.69 -15.27
N MET A 427 8.94 -13.54 -14.14
CA MET A 427 8.08 -14.60 -13.59
C MET A 427 6.96 -15.01 -14.56
N LEU A 428 6.33 -14.05 -15.24
CA LEU A 428 5.31 -14.34 -16.25
C LEU A 428 5.87 -15.15 -17.42
N ILE A 429 7.10 -14.85 -17.86
CA ILE A 429 7.81 -15.61 -18.90
C ILE A 429 8.08 -17.04 -18.42
N ASP A 430 8.62 -17.18 -17.20
CA ASP A 430 8.99 -18.48 -16.64
C ASP A 430 7.76 -19.38 -16.36
N ALA A 431 6.65 -18.78 -15.92
CA ALA A 431 5.44 -19.49 -15.49
C ALA A 431 4.40 -19.72 -16.60
N ASP A 432 4.49 -19.01 -17.73
CA ASP A 432 3.54 -19.02 -18.86
C ASP A 432 2.06 -19.14 -18.43
N PRO A 433 1.46 -18.09 -17.85
CA PRO A 433 0.09 -18.15 -17.36
C PRO A 433 -0.92 -18.45 -18.48
N GLN A 434 -1.94 -19.26 -18.15
CA GLN A 434 -3.01 -19.64 -19.08
C GLN A 434 -4.38 -19.12 -18.63
N SER A 435 -4.52 -18.69 -17.38
CA SER A 435 -5.79 -18.39 -16.74
C SER A 435 -5.67 -17.24 -15.73
N PHE A 436 -6.79 -16.66 -15.34
CA PHE A 436 -6.84 -15.63 -14.30
C PHE A 436 -6.32 -16.18 -12.98
N SER A 437 -6.64 -17.43 -12.64
CA SER A 437 -6.06 -18.09 -11.45
C SER A 437 -4.54 -18.18 -11.49
N HIS A 438 -3.93 -18.40 -12.66
CA HIS A 438 -2.46 -18.37 -12.75
C HIS A 438 -1.91 -16.97 -12.45
N LEU A 439 -2.60 -15.91 -12.88
CA LEU A 439 -2.20 -14.53 -12.52
C LEU A 439 -2.32 -14.26 -11.02
N ILE A 440 -3.38 -14.74 -10.36
CA ILE A 440 -3.50 -14.67 -8.88
C ILE A 440 -2.32 -15.34 -8.20
N ARG A 441 -1.93 -16.54 -8.68
CA ARG A 441 -0.82 -17.31 -8.13
C ARG A 441 0.53 -16.61 -8.35
N ILE A 442 0.76 -16.05 -9.54
CA ILE A 442 1.97 -15.27 -9.85
C ILE A 442 2.03 -14.00 -9.02
N ALA A 443 0.91 -13.29 -8.85
CA ALA A 443 0.85 -12.14 -7.96
C ALA A 443 1.29 -12.54 -6.54
N GLY A 444 0.74 -13.62 -5.98
CA GLY A 444 1.17 -14.14 -4.67
C GLY A 444 2.67 -14.44 -4.58
N LEU A 445 3.26 -15.02 -5.63
CA LEU A 445 4.70 -15.34 -5.69
C LEU A 445 5.61 -14.11 -5.86
N SER A 446 5.09 -13.04 -6.47
CA SER A 446 5.85 -11.81 -6.75
C SER A 446 6.06 -10.94 -5.52
N HIS A 447 5.36 -11.26 -4.42
CA HIS A 447 5.42 -10.54 -3.15
C HIS A 447 6.03 -11.38 -2.04
N GLY A 448 7.05 -10.82 -1.38
CA GLY A 448 7.73 -11.44 -0.25
C GLY A 448 9.11 -11.99 -0.60
N THR A 449 10.07 -11.76 0.29
CA THR A 449 11.42 -12.30 0.17
C THR A 449 11.41 -13.82 0.29
N ASP A 450 12.24 -14.49 -0.51
CA ASP A 450 12.41 -15.95 -0.56
C ASP A 450 11.13 -16.75 -0.92
N VAL A 451 10.17 -16.11 -1.61
CA VAL A 451 8.98 -16.78 -2.16
C VAL A 451 9.26 -17.36 -3.55
N TRP A 452 9.74 -16.51 -4.48
CA TRP A 452 10.11 -16.93 -5.83
C TRP A 452 11.59 -17.31 -5.96
N LEU A 453 12.48 -16.32 -5.85
CA LEU A 453 13.93 -16.48 -6.06
C LEU A 453 14.51 -17.50 -5.07
N GLY A 454 15.18 -18.52 -5.60
CA GLY A 454 15.77 -19.59 -4.81
C GLY A 454 14.75 -20.47 -4.06
N ASN A 455 13.46 -20.39 -4.39
CA ASN A 455 12.41 -21.20 -3.81
C ASN A 455 11.47 -21.73 -4.91
N ALA A 456 10.30 -21.13 -5.14
CA ALA A 456 9.34 -21.63 -6.13
C ALA A 456 9.94 -21.73 -7.55
N GLN A 457 10.79 -20.79 -7.94
CA GLN A 457 11.50 -20.83 -9.22
C GLN A 457 12.33 -22.10 -9.36
N THR A 458 13.15 -22.40 -8.35
CA THR A 458 14.00 -23.60 -8.33
C THR A 458 13.17 -24.88 -8.37
N LEU A 459 12.05 -24.93 -7.65
CA LEU A 459 11.17 -26.09 -7.63
C LEU A 459 10.50 -26.33 -8.99
N ILE A 460 10.18 -25.26 -9.71
CA ILE A 460 9.62 -25.32 -11.07
C ILE A 460 10.69 -25.77 -12.07
N GLU A 461 11.90 -25.20 -12.00
CA GLU A 461 13.03 -25.58 -12.86
C GLU A 461 13.46 -27.04 -12.66
N GLU A 462 13.42 -27.53 -11.43
CA GLU A 462 13.71 -28.94 -11.09
C GLU A 462 12.55 -29.90 -11.43
N GLY A 463 11.39 -29.38 -11.88
CA GLY A 463 10.20 -30.18 -12.20
C GLY A 463 9.52 -30.81 -10.97
N LYS A 464 9.84 -30.35 -9.75
CA LYS A 464 9.23 -30.80 -8.49
C LYS A 464 7.88 -30.13 -8.23
N ALA A 465 7.69 -28.93 -8.76
CA ALA A 465 6.44 -28.20 -8.70
C ALA A 465 6.09 -27.61 -10.07
N THR A 466 4.82 -27.24 -10.23
CA THR A 466 4.31 -26.41 -11.32
C THR A 466 3.77 -25.12 -10.72
N ILE A 467 3.43 -24.13 -11.55
CA ILE A 467 2.75 -22.93 -11.03
C ILE A 467 1.48 -23.30 -10.24
N SER A 468 0.76 -24.34 -10.65
CA SER A 468 -0.47 -24.82 -10.01
C SER A 468 -0.25 -25.59 -8.70
N THR A 469 0.96 -26.12 -8.46
CA THR A 469 1.27 -26.91 -7.25
C THR A 469 2.26 -26.23 -6.30
N ALA A 470 2.93 -25.16 -6.72
CA ALA A 470 3.79 -24.35 -5.87
C ALA A 470 3.01 -23.64 -4.74
N ILE A 471 3.70 -23.23 -3.68
CA ILE A 471 3.09 -22.43 -2.61
C ILE A 471 3.04 -20.97 -3.07
N CYS A 472 1.87 -20.50 -3.48
CA CYS A 472 1.71 -19.15 -4.06
C CYS A 472 1.03 -18.19 -3.09
N THR A 473 0.16 -18.71 -2.24
CA THR A 473 -0.58 -17.97 -1.22
C THR A 473 -0.59 -18.74 0.07
N ARG A 474 -0.83 -18.08 1.21
CA ARG A 474 -0.87 -18.78 2.50
C ARG A 474 -2.01 -19.79 2.57
N ASP A 475 -3.14 -19.50 1.92
CA ASP A 475 -4.30 -20.38 1.85
C ASP A 475 -3.94 -21.75 1.26
N ASP A 476 -3.03 -21.80 0.28
CA ASP A 476 -2.54 -23.05 -0.32
C ASP A 476 -1.93 -23.98 0.74
N ILE A 477 -1.24 -23.44 1.75
CA ILE A 477 -0.63 -24.23 2.84
C ILE A 477 -1.72 -24.90 3.67
N MET A 478 -2.68 -24.13 4.14
CA MET A 478 -3.74 -24.64 5.01
C MET A 478 -4.58 -25.69 4.28
N ILE A 479 -5.02 -25.39 3.06
CA ILE A 479 -5.85 -26.30 2.26
C ILE A 479 -5.10 -27.59 1.93
N TYR A 480 -3.83 -27.47 1.52
CA TYR A 480 -3.01 -28.63 1.18
C TYR A 480 -2.79 -29.54 2.39
N LEU A 481 -2.43 -29.00 3.55
CA LEU A 481 -2.20 -29.80 4.76
C LEU A 481 -3.47 -30.49 5.25
N ILE A 482 -4.62 -29.81 5.21
CA ILE A 482 -5.91 -30.43 5.52
C ILE A 482 -6.22 -31.56 4.53
N SER A 483 -5.94 -31.37 3.23
CA SER A 483 -6.16 -32.42 2.22
C SER A 483 -5.26 -33.65 2.41
N MET A 484 -4.09 -33.47 3.05
CA MET A 484 -3.18 -34.55 3.43
C MET A 484 -3.58 -35.24 4.75
N GLY A 485 -4.61 -34.75 5.43
CA GLY A 485 -5.17 -35.34 6.65
C GLY A 485 -4.72 -34.71 7.96
N LEU A 486 -3.95 -33.62 7.93
CA LEU A 486 -3.56 -32.90 9.15
C LEU A 486 -4.78 -32.22 9.81
N ASP A 487 -4.69 -32.00 11.12
CA ASP A 487 -5.70 -31.23 11.84
C ASP A 487 -5.84 -29.81 11.27
N SER A 488 -7.08 -29.31 11.23
CA SER A 488 -7.40 -28.03 10.62
C SER A 488 -6.85 -26.83 11.39
N GLU A 489 -6.85 -26.88 12.73
CA GLU A 489 -6.31 -25.81 13.58
C GLU A 489 -4.77 -25.80 13.51
N GLU A 490 -4.15 -26.98 13.48
CA GLU A 490 -2.71 -27.08 13.30
C GLU A 490 -2.28 -26.59 11.91
N SER A 491 -2.99 -26.97 10.85
CA SER A 491 -2.76 -26.49 9.48
C SER A 491 -2.87 -24.97 9.38
N PHE A 492 -3.86 -24.37 10.05
CA PHE A 492 -4.00 -22.91 10.16
C PHE A 492 -2.81 -22.27 10.90
N THR A 493 -2.36 -22.88 12.00
CA THR A 493 -1.23 -22.39 12.78
C THR A 493 0.08 -22.43 11.98
N ILE A 494 0.30 -23.52 11.23
CA ILE A 494 1.45 -23.68 10.33
C ILE A 494 1.41 -22.60 9.24
N MET A 495 0.27 -22.41 8.58
CA MET A 495 0.07 -21.35 7.59
C MET A 495 0.43 -19.96 8.17
N GLU A 496 -0.09 -19.61 9.34
CA GLU A 496 0.16 -18.32 9.98
C GLU A 496 1.61 -18.12 10.43
N SER A 497 2.33 -19.20 10.76
CA SER A 497 3.75 -19.16 11.07
C SER A 497 4.59 -18.89 9.82
N VAL A 498 4.37 -19.68 8.76
CA VAL A 498 5.14 -19.61 7.50
C VAL A 498 4.94 -18.25 6.83
N ARG A 499 3.70 -17.75 6.73
CA ARG A 499 3.42 -16.45 6.10
C ARG A 499 4.05 -15.26 6.82
N LYS A 500 4.46 -15.42 8.09
CA LYS A 500 5.16 -14.40 8.91
C LYS A 500 6.67 -14.59 8.91
N GLY A 501 7.20 -15.53 8.13
CA GLY A 501 8.64 -15.81 8.09
C GLY A 501 9.19 -16.49 9.34
N LYS A 502 8.32 -17.07 10.18
CA LYS A 502 8.71 -17.76 11.40
C LYS A 502 9.14 -19.20 11.16
N GLY A 503 8.95 -19.71 9.94
CA GLY A 503 9.31 -21.07 9.56
C GLY A 503 8.44 -22.14 10.24
N LEU A 504 9.00 -23.35 10.36
CA LEU A 504 8.37 -24.53 10.93
C LEU A 504 9.05 -24.94 12.23
N LYS A 505 8.26 -25.48 13.17
CA LYS A 505 8.77 -26.17 14.37
C LYS A 505 9.12 -27.62 14.02
N PRO A 506 10.05 -28.25 14.77
CA PRO A 506 10.39 -29.66 14.57
C PRO A 506 9.16 -30.59 14.60
N GLU A 507 8.25 -30.37 15.55
CA GLU A 507 6.99 -31.14 15.67
C GLU A 507 6.15 -31.09 14.39
N TRP A 508 6.03 -29.91 13.76
CA TRP A 508 5.28 -29.75 12.52
C TRP A 508 5.94 -30.45 11.34
N GLU A 509 7.28 -30.48 11.28
CA GLU A 509 8.01 -31.20 10.23
C GLU A 509 7.77 -32.72 10.34
N GLU A 510 7.78 -33.25 11.56
CA GLU A 510 7.46 -34.66 11.84
C GLU A 510 6.02 -35.00 11.46
N GLU A 511 5.05 -34.16 11.86
CA GLU A 511 3.63 -34.33 11.54
C GLU A 511 3.38 -34.28 10.02
N MET A 512 3.95 -33.28 9.33
CA MET A 512 3.86 -33.14 7.88
C MET A 512 4.44 -34.37 7.18
N THR A 513 5.59 -34.86 7.63
CA THR A 513 6.23 -36.06 7.07
C THR A 513 5.39 -37.32 7.32
N ALA A 514 4.80 -37.46 8.52
CA ALA A 514 3.94 -38.59 8.89
C ALA A 514 2.68 -38.68 8.00
N HIS A 515 2.17 -37.54 7.55
CA HIS A 515 1.05 -37.46 6.61
C HIS A 515 1.48 -37.50 5.13
N GLY A 516 2.76 -37.71 4.84
CA GLY A 516 3.28 -37.86 3.47
C GLY A 516 3.49 -36.55 2.72
N VAL A 517 3.58 -35.42 3.41
CA VAL A 517 3.95 -34.14 2.79
C VAL A 517 5.40 -34.24 2.26
N PRO A 518 5.66 -33.91 0.98
CA PRO A 518 7.00 -34.04 0.42
C PRO A 518 8.04 -33.12 1.07
N ASP A 519 9.29 -33.61 1.16
CA ASP A 519 10.42 -32.85 1.72
C ASP A 519 10.61 -31.47 1.07
N TRP A 520 10.38 -31.36 -0.24
CA TRP A 520 10.51 -30.10 -0.95
C TRP A 520 9.48 -29.06 -0.49
N TYR A 521 8.29 -29.50 -0.07
CA TYR A 521 7.23 -28.62 0.42
C TYR A 521 7.60 -28.07 1.80
N ILE A 522 8.09 -28.94 2.70
CA ILE A 522 8.62 -28.56 4.02
C ILE A 522 9.78 -27.58 3.86
N TRP A 523 10.71 -27.86 2.94
CA TRP A 523 11.82 -26.98 2.63
C TRP A 523 11.37 -25.60 2.14
N SER A 524 10.35 -25.57 1.27
CA SER A 524 9.78 -24.31 0.75
C SER A 524 9.17 -23.46 1.87
N CYS A 525 8.38 -24.08 2.76
CA CYS A 525 7.79 -23.42 3.93
C CYS A 525 8.84 -22.74 4.84
N LYS A 526 10.04 -23.32 4.97
CA LYS A 526 11.10 -22.77 5.83
C LYS A 526 11.80 -21.54 5.25
N LYS A 527 11.65 -21.30 3.94
CA LYS A 527 12.28 -20.17 3.24
C LYS A 527 11.46 -18.90 3.28
N ILE A 528 10.16 -19.03 3.02
CA ILE A 528 9.20 -17.93 2.88
C ILE A 528 9.33 -16.95 4.05
N LYS A 529 9.59 -15.66 3.77
CA LYS A 529 9.66 -14.60 4.80
C LYS A 529 8.35 -13.86 4.99
N TYR A 530 7.55 -13.79 3.93
CA TYR A 530 6.25 -13.14 3.93
C TYR A 530 5.42 -13.70 2.77
N MET A 531 4.10 -13.84 2.94
CA MET A 531 3.22 -14.33 1.87
C MET A 531 1.79 -13.80 1.99
N PHE A 532 1.18 -13.51 0.83
CA PHE A 532 -0.18 -12.99 0.73
C PHE A 532 -1.28 -14.03 1.00
N PRO A 533 -2.46 -13.61 1.50
CA PRO A 533 -3.69 -14.37 1.33
C PRO A 533 -4.19 -14.33 -0.12
N LYS A 534 -4.83 -15.41 -0.56
CA LYS A 534 -5.43 -15.54 -1.90
C LYS A 534 -6.46 -14.44 -2.18
N ALA A 535 -7.20 -14.02 -1.16
CA ALA A 535 -8.15 -12.90 -1.24
C ALA A 535 -7.49 -11.57 -1.64
N HIS A 536 -6.32 -11.26 -1.08
CA HIS A 536 -5.57 -10.06 -1.42
C HIS A 536 -5.05 -10.15 -2.86
N ALA A 537 -4.44 -11.27 -3.22
CA ALA A 537 -3.96 -11.50 -4.58
C ALA A 537 -5.10 -11.40 -5.61
N ALA A 538 -6.25 -12.02 -5.36
CA ALA A 538 -7.43 -11.94 -6.22
C ALA A 538 -7.90 -10.48 -6.42
N ALA A 539 -8.04 -9.71 -5.34
CA ALA A 539 -8.46 -8.32 -5.42
C ALA A 539 -7.49 -7.45 -6.25
N TYR A 540 -6.19 -7.62 -6.05
CA TYR A 540 -5.16 -6.87 -6.77
C TYR A 540 -5.13 -7.25 -8.26
N VAL A 541 -5.23 -8.55 -8.57
CA VAL A 541 -5.30 -9.01 -9.96
C VAL A 541 -6.59 -8.53 -10.65
N MET A 542 -7.72 -8.45 -9.95
CA MET A 542 -8.94 -7.84 -10.49
C MET A 542 -8.73 -6.37 -10.88
N MET A 543 -8.06 -5.57 -10.04
CA MET A 543 -7.73 -4.17 -10.38
C MET A 543 -6.75 -4.09 -11.56
N ALA A 544 -5.66 -4.87 -11.50
CA ALA A 544 -4.67 -4.95 -12.56
C ALA A 544 -5.30 -5.33 -13.90
N TRP A 545 -6.24 -6.28 -13.90
CA TRP A 545 -6.97 -6.73 -15.07
C TRP A 545 -7.85 -5.62 -15.66
N ARG A 546 -8.58 -4.86 -14.82
CA ARG A 546 -9.40 -3.72 -15.27
C ARG A 546 -8.55 -2.63 -15.91
N ILE A 547 -7.38 -2.34 -15.34
CA ILE A 547 -6.40 -1.41 -15.92
C ILE A 547 -5.84 -1.96 -17.24
N ALA A 548 -5.51 -3.25 -17.29
CA ALA A 548 -5.02 -3.93 -18.48
C ALA A 548 -6.06 -3.93 -19.62
N TYR A 549 -7.34 -4.12 -19.30
CA TYR A 549 -8.44 -3.97 -20.26
C TYR A 549 -8.44 -2.58 -20.90
N CYS A 550 -8.31 -1.53 -20.08
CA CYS A 550 -8.21 -0.16 -20.60
C CYS A 550 -6.92 0.06 -21.41
N LYS A 551 -5.81 -0.58 -21.06
CA LYS A 551 -4.58 -0.54 -21.86
C LYS A 551 -4.76 -1.08 -23.27
N VAL A 552 -5.54 -2.16 -23.43
CA VAL A 552 -5.85 -2.75 -24.74
C VAL A 552 -6.86 -1.88 -25.49
N PHE A 553 -8.02 -1.61 -24.90
CA PHE A 553 -9.19 -1.07 -25.61
C PHE A 553 -9.32 0.46 -25.54
N TYR A 554 -8.71 1.12 -24.55
CA TYR A 554 -8.74 2.58 -24.36
C TYR A 554 -7.33 3.15 -24.09
N PRO A 555 -6.37 2.95 -25.01
CA PRO A 555 -4.95 3.20 -24.77
C PRO A 555 -4.61 4.64 -24.38
N LEU A 556 -5.18 5.65 -25.02
CA LEU A 556 -4.94 7.06 -24.63
C LEU A 556 -5.45 7.35 -23.22
N ALA A 557 -6.60 6.79 -22.82
CA ALA A 557 -7.10 6.93 -21.45
C ALA A 557 -6.18 6.21 -20.45
N TYR A 558 -5.69 5.03 -20.79
CA TYR A 558 -4.68 4.31 -20.00
C TYR A 558 -3.42 5.16 -19.77
N TYR A 559 -2.80 5.67 -20.83
CA TYR A 559 -1.58 6.46 -20.73
C TYR A 559 -1.82 7.79 -19.99
N ALA A 560 -2.94 8.47 -20.25
CA ALA A 560 -3.32 9.67 -19.51
C ALA A 560 -3.43 9.39 -18.00
N ALA A 561 -4.14 8.33 -17.61
CA ALA A 561 -4.29 7.94 -16.21
C ALA A 561 -2.96 7.48 -15.59
N TYR A 562 -2.14 6.70 -16.31
CA TYR A 562 -0.85 6.23 -15.83
C TYR A 562 0.10 7.40 -15.54
N PHE A 563 0.27 8.32 -16.49
CA PHE A 563 1.21 9.43 -16.35
C PHE A 563 0.73 10.48 -15.34
N SER A 564 -0.58 10.59 -15.10
CA SER A 564 -1.13 11.51 -14.09
C SER A 564 -0.98 10.97 -12.67
N ILE A 565 -1.11 9.65 -12.48
CA ILE A 565 -1.27 9.06 -11.14
C ILE A 565 -0.05 8.25 -10.70
N ARG A 566 0.56 7.46 -11.60
CA ARG A 566 1.59 6.47 -11.22
C ARG A 566 3.01 6.83 -11.63
N ALA A 567 3.17 7.70 -12.60
CA ALA A 567 4.50 8.11 -13.05
C ALA A 567 5.16 8.96 -11.96
N THR A 568 6.37 8.57 -11.57
CA THR A 568 7.10 9.20 -10.45
C THR A 568 8.35 9.95 -10.91
N GLY A 569 8.81 9.71 -12.14
CA GLY A 569 10.00 10.30 -12.73
C GLY A 569 9.76 10.88 -14.13
N PHE A 570 8.50 11.19 -14.48
CA PHE A 570 8.15 11.74 -15.78
C PHE A 570 8.82 13.11 -16.01
N SER A 571 9.41 13.30 -17.19
CA SER A 571 10.00 14.57 -17.62
C SER A 571 9.55 14.93 -19.03
N TYR A 572 8.96 16.11 -19.17
CA TYR A 572 8.52 16.64 -20.46
C TYR A 572 9.68 16.80 -21.45
N GLU A 573 10.84 17.25 -20.97
CA GLU A 573 12.05 17.55 -21.73
C GLU A 573 12.64 16.30 -22.39
N LEU A 574 12.57 15.17 -21.67
CA LEU A 574 13.16 13.90 -22.08
C LEU A 574 12.16 13.03 -22.84
N MET A 575 10.87 13.09 -22.50
CA MET A 575 9.86 12.13 -22.97
C MET A 575 8.95 12.68 -24.07
N CYS A 576 8.59 13.97 -24.03
CA CYS A 576 7.55 14.54 -24.89
C CYS A 576 8.07 15.18 -26.18
N GLN A 577 9.39 15.21 -26.38
CA GLN A 577 10.05 15.86 -27.53
C GLN A 577 10.24 14.91 -28.72
N GLY A 578 9.37 13.91 -28.86
CA GLY A 578 9.38 12.92 -29.93
C GLY A 578 10.19 11.65 -29.64
N LYS A 579 9.88 10.60 -30.42
CA LYS A 579 10.42 9.24 -30.27
C LYS A 579 11.95 9.16 -30.33
N ASP A 580 12.58 9.91 -31.23
CA ASP A 580 14.03 9.84 -31.42
C ASP A 580 14.80 10.40 -30.22
N LYS A 581 14.30 11.51 -29.64
CA LYS A 581 14.92 12.12 -28.45
C LYS A 581 14.77 11.22 -27.23
N LEU A 582 13.59 10.62 -27.03
CA LEU A 582 13.38 9.61 -25.99
C LEU A 582 14.38 8.47 -26.12
N ASN A 583 14.46 7.86 -27.31
CA ASN A 583 15.35 6.73 -27.56
C ASN A 583 16.84 7.08 -27.37
N TYR A 584 17.24 8.32 -27.65
CA TYR A 584 18.59 8.79 -27.37
C TYR A 584 18.90 8.73 -25.86
N PHE A 585 18.05 9.28 -25.01
CA PHE A 585 18.26 9.26 -23.56
C PHE A 585 18.13 7.87 -22.95
N MET A 586 17.19 7.05 -23.44
CA MET A 586 17.08 5.66 -23.00
C MET A 586 18.37 4.87 -23.26
N ARG A 587 19.04 5.09 -24.41
CA ARG A 587 20.34 4.46 -24.71
C ARG A 587 21.46 4.95 -23.80
N ASP A 588 21.44 6.21 -23.38
CA ASP A 588 22.39 6.72 -22.39
C ASP A 588 22.20 6.01 -21.05
N TYR A 589 20.95 5.93 -20.58
CA TYR A 589 20.62 5.33 -19.30
C TYR A 589 20.96 3.84 -19.28
N GLU A 590 20.68 3.11 -20.37
CA GLU A 590 21.03 1.69 -20.49
C GLU A 590 22.55 1.45 -20.44
N LYS A 591 23.37 2.34 -21.02
CA LYS A 591 24.84 2.24 -20.97
C LYS A 591 25.41 2.36 -19.55
N ARG A 592 24.70 3.06 -18.65
CA ARG A 592 25.14 3.32 -17.28
C ARG A 592 24.13 2.80 -16.25
N LYS A 593 23.36 1.76 -16.59
CA LYS A 593 22.25 1.25 -15.77
C LYS A 593 22.64 0.95 -14.33
N ASP A 594 23.86 0.44 -14.11
CA ASP A 594 24.35 0.03 -12.79
C ASP A 594 24.76 1.23 -11.90
N SER A 595 24.86 2.44 -12.47
CA SER A 595 25.20 3.68 -11.76
C SER A 595 24.09 4.72 -11.76
N LEU A 596 22.89 4.37 -12.23
CA LEU A 596 21.72 5.26 -12.17
C LEU A 596 21.33 5.54 -10.73
N SER A 597 21.13 6.82 -10.42
CA SER A 597 20.48 7.25 -9.19
C SER A 597 19.03 6.80 -9.13
N LYS A 598 18.41 6.81 -7.94
CA LYS A 598 17.00 6.42 -7.78
C LYS A 598 16.06 7.26 -8.67
N LYS A 599 16.27 8.58 -8.75
CA LYS A 599 15.49 9.47 -9.65
C LYS A 599 15.60 8.99 -11.11
N GLU A 600 16.80 8.68 -11.57
CA GLU A 600 17.02 8.25 -12.95
C GLU A 600 16.44 6.86 -13.24
N GLN A 601 16.45 5.94 -12.26
CA GLN A 601 15.77 4.65 -12.39
C GLN A 601 14.26 4.84 -12.54
N ASP A 602 13.66 5.74 -11.75
CA ASP A 602 12.23 6.05 -11.83
C ASP A 602 11.89 6.75 -13.16
N THR A 603 12.74 7.67 -13.63
CA THR A 603 12.61 8.27 -14.97
C THR A 603 12.72 7.22 -16.07
N TYR A 604 13.68 6.28 -16.00
CA TYR A 604 13.84 5.22 -17.00
C TYR A 604 12.61 4.32 -17.08
N LYS A 605 12.04 3.97 -15.92
CA LYS A 605 10.80 3.20 -15.84
C LYS A 605 9.67 3.89 -16.61
N ASP A 606 9.48 5.19 -16.40
CA ASP A 606 8.44 5.96 -17.11
C ASP A 606 8.77 6.12 -18.60
N MET A 607 10.06 6.28 -18.97
CA MET A 607 10.50 6.31 -20.37
C MET A 607 10.09 5.05 -21.14
N ARG A 608 10.13 3.87 -20.53
CA ARG A 608 9.71 2.61 -21.16
C ARG A 608 8.21 2.61 -21.51
N ILE A 609 7.38 3.19 -20.65
CA ILE A 609 5.93 3.33 -20.92
C ILE A 609 5.70 4.31 -22.07
N VAL A 610 6.45 5.41 -22.11
CA VAL A 610 6.40 6.37 -23.22
C VAL A 610 6.89 5.76 -24.53
N GLN A 611 7.93 4.92 -24.49
CA GLN A 611 8.42 4.19 -25.65
C GLN A 611 7.34 3.26 -26.21
N GLU A 612 6.63 2.55 -25.33
CA GLU A 612 5.48 1.74 -25.71
C GLU A 612 4.37 2.57 -26.33
N MET A 613 4.02 3.72 -25.73
CA MET A 613 3.03 4.65 -26.28
C MET A 613 3.39 5.09 -27.71
N TYR A 614 4.63 5.53 -27.94
CA TYR A 614 5.10 5.89 -29.28
C TYR A 614 5.15 4.70 -30.25
N ALA A 615 5.51 3.50 -29.78
CA ALA A 615 5.51 2.29 -30.60
C ALA A 615 4.11 1.94 -31.09
N ARG A 616 3.08 2.23 -30.29
CA ARG A 616 1.66 2.08 -30.65
C ARG A 616 1.11 3.20 -31.53
N GLY A 617 1.93 4.19 -31.88
CA GLY A 617 1.57 5.27 -32.79
C GLY A 617 0.89 6.49 -32.15
N TYR A 618 0.88 6.58 -30.81
CA TYR A 618 0.38 7.76 -30.11
C TYR A 618 1.48 8.81 -29.92
N GLU A 619 1.07 10.06 -29.79
CA GLU A 619 1.97 11.20 -29.66
C GLU A 619 1.54 12.10 -28.51
N PHE A 620 2.48 12.92 -28.03
CA PHE A 620 2.15 14.02 -27.14
C PHE A 620 1.71 15.26 -27.93
N TRP A 621 0.82 16.01 -27.30
CA TRP A 621 0.51 17.38 -27.63
C TRP A 621 1.50 18.31 -26.90
N THR A 622 1.88 19.41 -27.51
CA THR A 622 2.73 20.43 -26.85
C THR A 622 1.96 21.06 -25.70
N ILE A 623 2.60 21.29 -24.56
CA ILE A 623 1.94 21.96 -23.42
C ILE A 623 1.39 23.33 -23.86
N ASP A 624 0.09 23.53 -23.64
CA ASP A 624 -0.61 24.80 -23.81
C ASP A 624 -0.88 25.38 -22.42
N LEU A 625 -0.22 26.50 -22.08
CA LEU A 625 -0.26 27.12 -20.74
C LEU A 625 -1.67 27.51 -20.29
N TYR A 626 -2.63 27.64 -21.22
CA TYR A 626 -3.99 28.06 -20.92
C TYR A 626 -4.99 26.89 -20.84
N LYS A 627 -4.56 25.68 -21.22
CA LYS A 627 -5.41 24.47 -21.21
C LYS A 627 -4.87 23.37 -20.30
N ALA A 628 -3.55 23.28 -20.17
CA ALA A 628 -2.88 22.25 -19.39
C ALA A 628 -3.32 22.32 -17.93
N GLN A 629 -3.58 21.16 -17.34
CA GLN A 629 -3.79 21.04 -15.90
C GLN A 629 -2.45 21.01 -15.15
N ALA A 630 -2.52 21.28 -13.85
CA ALA A 630 -1.34 21.30 -12.99
C ALA A 630 -0.68 19.91 -12.91
N SER A 631 -1.48 18.86 -12.63
CA SER A 631 -0.98 17.51 -12.38
C SER A 631 -1.64 16.40 -13.20
N ARG A 632 -2.60 16.71 -14.09
CA ARG A 632 -3.33 15.71 -14.90
C ARG A 632 -3.07 15.84 -16.39
N PHE A 633 -2.79 14.72 -17.04
CA PHE A 633 -2.71 14.60 -18.49
C PHE A 633 -4.12 14.66 -19.10
N GLN A 634 -4.21 15.23 -20.30
CA GLN A 634 -5.48 15.40 -21.01
C GLN A 634 -5.40 14.79 -22.41
N ILE A 635 -6.51 14.23 -22.88
CA ILE A 635 -6.63 13.76 -24.26
C ILE A 635 -7.16 14.93 -25.10
N ILE A 636 -6.38 15.40 -26.06
CA ILE A 636 -6.75 16.48 -26.99
C ILE A 636 -6.43 16.03 -28.41
N ASP A 637 -7.42 16.07 -29.29
CA ASP A 637 -7.29 15.74 -30.72
C ASP A 637 -6.55 14.42 -31.00
N GLY A 638 -6.83 13.39 -30.18
CA GLY A 638 -6.20 12.06 -30.31
C GLY A 638 -4.75 11.98 -29.83
N LYS A 639 -4.24 13.02 -29.16
CA LYS A 639 -2.91 13.08 -28.53
C LYS A 639 -3.02 13.30 -27.03
N LEU A 640 -1.91 13.11 -26.31
CA LEU A 640 -1.83 13.40 -24.87
C LEU A 640 -1.15 14.72 -24.61
N MET A 641 -1.85 15.67 -23.99
CA MET A 641 -1.24 16.88 -23.46
C MET A 641 -0.69 16.60 -22.05
N PRO A 642 0.63 16.79 -21.83
CA PRO A 642 1.24 16.63 -20.52
C PRO A 642 0.76 17.66 -19.51
N ALA A 643 0.82 17.29 -18.23
CA ALA A 643 0.57 18.20 -17.13
C ALA A 643 1.74 19.17 -16.94
N LEU A 644 1.49 20.36 -16.39
CA LEU A 644 2.54 21.35 -16.13
C LEU A 644 3.61 20.84 -15.16
N SER A 645 3.22 20.04 -14.15
CA SER A 645 4.14 19.47 -13.15
C SER A 645 5.20 18.52 -13.73
N THR A 646 5.08 18.14 -15.00
CA THR A 646 6.05 17.30 -15.71
C THR A 646 7.28 18.05 -16.20
N ILE A 647 7.27 19.39 -16.11
CA ILE A 647 8.41 20.24 -16.45
C ILE A 647 9.40 20.20 -15.28
N ASP A 648 10.66 19.88 -15.57
CA ASP A 648 11.68 19.72 -14.53
C ASP A 648 11.83 21.01 -13.69
N GLY A 649 11.67 20.87 -12.37
CA GLY A 649 11.72 22.00 -11.43
C GLY A 649 10.40 22.74 -11.22
N LEU A 650 9.35 22.45 -12.00
CA LEU A 650 8.00 22.98 -11.77
C LEU A 650 7.18 22.01 -10.92
N GLY A 651 7.34 22.09 -9.60
CA GLY A 651 6.56 21.26 -8.67
C GLY A 651 5.05 21.55 -8.70
N GLU A 652 4.24 20.64 -8.16
CA GLU A 652 2.76 20.68 -8.23
C GLU A 652 2.15 22.02 -7.78
N LYS A 653 2.57 22.58 -6.63
CA LYS A 653 2.08 23.89 -6.16
C LYS A 653 2.40 25.03 -7.14
N ALA A 654 3.56 24.99 -7.77
CA ALA A 654 3.94 25.99 -8.76
C ALA A 654 3.14 25.82 -10.05
N ALA A 655 2.88 24.58 -10.47
CA ALA A 655 2.00 24.26 -11.58
C ALA A 655 0.54 24.72 -11.32
N GLU A 656 0.02 24.53 -10.11
CA GLU A 656 -1.29 25.05 -9.68
C GLU A 656 -1.34 26.58 -9.75
N ALA A 657 -0.29 27.27 -9.28
CA ALA A 657 -0.19 28.72 -9.37
C ALA A 657 -0.19 29.21 -10.83
N VAL A 658 0.40 28.45 -11.76
CA VAL A 658 0.35 28.75 -13.19
C VAL A 658 -1.08 28.63 -13.73
N VAL A 659 -1.76 27.52 -13.43
CA VAL A 659 -3.16 27.30 -13.86
C VAL A 659 -4.08 28.38 -13.30
N GLU A 660 -3.92 28.74 -12.03
CA GLU A 660 -4.73 29.78 -11.40
C GLU A 660 -4.47 31.14 -12.03
N ALA A 661 -3.19 31.53 -12.17
CA ALA A 661 -2.83 32.79 -12.82
C ALA A 661 -3.36 32.86 -14.26
N ALA A 662 -3.33 31.77 -15.02
CA ALA A 662 -3.82 31.74 -16.40
C ALA A 662 -5.33 32.07 -16.52
N LYS A 663 -6.13 31.89 -15.46
CA LYS A 663 -7.56 32.28 -15.43
C LYS A 663 -7.77 33.79 -15.49
N ASP A 664 -6.80 34.57 -15.00
CA ASP A 664 -6.86 36.04 -15.01
C ASP A 664 -6.59 36.66 -16.40
N GLY A 665 -6.40 35.82 -17.43
CA GLY A 665 -6.17 36.23 -18.81
C GLY A 665 -4.76 35.93 -19.31
N PRO A 666 -4.48 36.23 -20.59
CA PRO A 666 -3.20 35.89 -21.22
C PRO A 666 -2.02 36.55 -20.50
N PHE A 667 -0.88 35.87 -20.48
CA PHE A 667 0.37 36.47 -20.02
C PHE A 667 0.85 37.50 -21.04
N LEU A 668 1.37 38.62 -20.56
CA LEU A 668 1.81 39.72 -21.42
C LEU A 668 3.32 39.64 -21.75
N SER A 669 4.11 39.13 -20.81
CA SER A 669 5.55 38.91 -20.94
C SER A 669 6.01 37.79 -20.00
N LYS A 670 7.25 37.31 -20.16
CA LYS A 670 7.83 36.34 -19.21
C LYS A 670 7.96 36.92 -17.80
N ASP A 671 8.25 38.22 -17.69
CA ASP A 671 8.21 38.92 -16.40
C ASP A 671 6.80 38.95 -15.77
N ASP A 672 5.75 39.17 -16.55
CA ASP A 672 4.35 39.08 -16.08
C ASP A 672 4.03 37.67 -15.57
N PHE A 673 4.38 36.65 -16.36
CA PHE A 673 4.25 35.25 -15.96
C PHE A 673 4.96 34.99 -14.62
N ARG A 674 6.22 35.42 -14.48
CA ARG A 674 6.98 35.26 -13.24
C ARG A 674 6.32 35.94 -12.05
N GLN A 675 5.83 37.17 -12.23
CA GLN A 675 5.24 37.93 -11.14
C GLN A 675 3.92 37.32 -10.65
N ARG A 676 3.07 36.85 -11.57
CA ARG A 676 1.77 36.24 -11.26
C ARG A 676 1.90 34.84 -10.67
N THR A 677 2.83 34.04 -11.18
CA THR A 677 2.95 32.61 -10.81
C THR A 677 3.98 32.34 -9.71
N LYS A 678 4.92 33.27 -9.47
CA LYS A 678 6.09 33.10 -8.59
C LYS A 678 7.03 31.95 -9.00
N VAL A 679 6.92 31.46 -10.23
CA VAL A 679 7.82 30.42 -10.77
C VAL A 679 9.25 30.97 -10.83
N SER A 680 10.23 30.10 -10.53
CA SER A 680 11.64 30.49 -10.51
C SER A 680 12.13 30.86 -11.91
N LYS A 681 13.12 31.77 -11.99
CA LYS A 681 13.69 32.16 -13.28
C LYS A 681 14.27 30.97 -14.05
N THR A 682 14.94 30.05 -13.36
CA THR A 682 15.51 28.83 -13.97
C THR A 682 14.46 28.00 -14.71
N VAL A 683 13.26 27.85 -14.13
CA VAL A 683 12.17 27.10 -14.75
C VAL A 683 11.57 27.87 -15.93
N ILE A 684 11.46 29.20 -15.84
CA ILE A 684 10.99 30.05 -16.94
C ILE A 684 11.94 30.00 -18.13
N ASP A 685 13.25 30.06 -17.88
CA ASP A 685 14.27 29.94 -18.92
C ASP A 685 14.13 28.57 -19.63
N LEU A 686 13.99 27.48 -18.87
CA LEU A 686 13.75 26.13 -19.41
C LEU A 686 12.45 26.05 -20.24
N MET A 687 11.34 26.59 -19.75
CA MET A 687 10.07 26.66 -20.49
C MET A 687 10.21 27.44 -21.79
N GLY A 688 11.05 28.49 -21.80
CA GLY A 688 11.42 29.23 -23.00
C GLY A 688 12.21 28.40 -24.00
N ASP A 689 13.23 27.67 -23.55
CA ASP A 689 14.04 26.77 -24.38
C ASP A 689 13.20 25.63 -24.98
N LEU A 690 12.15 25.20 -24.28
CA LEU A 690 11.16 24.23 -24.74
C LEU A 690 10.09 24.84 -25.67
N GLY A 691 10.14 26.15 -25.93
CA GLY A 691 9.23 26.86 -26.82
C GLY A 691 7.80 27.04 -26.28
N LEU A 692 7.57 26.85 -24.97
CA LEU A 692 6.22 26.85 -24.38
C LEU A 692 5.59 28.25 -24.31
N PHE A 693 6.41 29.31 -24.41
CA PHE A 693 5.93 30.68 -24.42
C PHE A 693 5.63 31.24 -25.83
N GLY A 694 5.93 30.50 -26.90
CA GLY A 694 5.80 31.03 -28.26
C GLY A 694 6.54 32.36 -28.44
N ASP A 695 5.83 33.38 -28.95
CA ASP A 695 6.37 34.72 -29.24
C ASP A 695 6.28 35.71 -28.05
N LEU A 696 6.07 35.21 -26.83
CA LEU A 696 5.94 36.07 -25.65
C LEU A 696 7.23 36.88 -25.39
N PRO A 697 7.18 38.22 -25.27
CA PRO A 697 8.35 39.04 -25.01
C PRO A 697 8.89 38.83 -23.59
N GLU A 698 10.17 39.16 -23.37
CA GLU A 698 10.78 39.10 -22.03
C GLU A 698 10.07 40.02 -21.02
N SER A 699 9.88 41.29 -21.39
CA SER A 699 9.28 42.31 -20.53
C SER A 699 8.24 43.17 -21.25
N ASN A 700 7.28 43.68 -20.49
CA ASN A 700 6.33 44.68 -20.96
C ASN A 700 7.03 46.05 -21.02
N GLN A 701 6.86 46.77 -22.14
CA GLN A 701 7.38 48.14 -22.27
C GLN A 701 6.47 49.21 -21.64
N LEU A 702 5.23 48.84 -21.28
CA LEU A 702 4.20 49.71 -20.69
C LEU A 702 3.40 48.95 -19.62
N SER A 703 3.19 49.56 -18.45
CA SER A 703 2.30 49.09 -17.39
C SER A 703 1.23 50.17 -17.13
N LEU A 704 -0.04 49.77 -17.05
CA LEU A 704 -1.19 50.70 -17.06
C LEU A 704 -1.55 51.27 -15.67
N PHE A 705 -0.99 50.72 -14.59
CA PHE A 705 -1.29 51.14 -13.20
C PHE A 705 -0.05 51.60 -12.40
N ASP A 706 1.13 51.66 -13.02
CA ASP A 706 2.37 52.17 -12.40
C ASP A 706 2.56 53.70 -12.55
N PHE A 707 1.47 54.44 -12.80
CA PHE A 707 1.42 55.91 -12.82
C PHE A 707 0.51 56.47 -11.73
#